data_AF-A0A7W8BRD6-F1
#
_entry.id   AF-A0A7W8BRD6-F1
#
_cell.length_a   1.000
_cell.length_b   1.000
_cell.length_c   1.000
_cell.angle_alpha   90.00
_cell.angle_beta   90.00
_cell.angle_gamma   90.00
#
_symmetry.space_group_name_H-M   'P 1'
#
loop_
_entity.id
_entity.type
_entity.pdbx_description
1 polymer ?
#
loop_
_entity_poly.entity_id
_entity_poly.type
_entity_poly.pdbx_seq_one_letter_code
_entity_poly.pdbx_strand_id
1 'polypeptide(L)'
;MASHLTRRLAAALLVWLTAVPGTAAAAPAGGDTGAADGPLTSVGDALSALEEAARPLRTTESSGGFEDLQPFGEAVGDAVVVGIGEAAHGSQDFVTFRHRTLRYLVEEKGFRSFVLEANWSAGLRLDDYLLTGRGDPARIMSEEFQNAHLLLHSQAYLDMIRWMRAYNVAHPDDPVRFAGADNGYGGPELYDRVVDHVRRAHPDLLPTVTELYRGLRPTLPVDEWMRAAVTAPLDERRAKAERTGRVLELLRARKPAGRDGDHAWAVQHATLIDQVARLYAFDLADPRTAPEAMAYRDTVMAENTLWWHRHTGHRVVLGGHNSHLYTTSSTPDLPTTQGAVLRQRLGDGYLAVGLSFDRGAVHATAQGLQNPTDQDVRRFEVKPAAPGSAEHVLDRVSHPNWYADLRTAPPAARALLDVTRPKREIGTDFPPPGDRVNLLRSADLVVHLHEIRPSLRLAREAAGQRPPAPATSTGLLPALEKAAHPLRTVEPTGPFDDLRPLGEALGDARLVGVGQAVHGSSDFLALQHRVFRYLVEEKGFRTLVLEAPWSAGLRLDDYLLTGRGDPARIMAEEFQNAYLFMRTGEVLDLIHWMRAYNIAHPDDPVRFAGNDSSYAGPELYDRVVDHVRRAHPDLLPTVTELYRGLRPTLPAGEHMVASFEAPLAVRREKVERTGRVLELLRARSFAGRTVAGNAHARAVQNADIIHQVARQDAFDYDDPADEREGLAYRDTVMADNTLWWLRQTGARTMLAAHNGHVYLQGYDPNYPVIQGGLLRRALGDAYRVVGLAFDHGSFKATDAGVSNPRDEDVKVFRSGPSVADSVEHTLDRVSHRDWYLDLRTAPPVVRAWLDVTRPKREIGTHWPRNPDSVNLLRSADVVVHLHEIRPFRPLPQG
;
A
#
# COMPACT_ATOMS: atom_id res chain seq x y z
N MET A 1 17.81 -44.76 18.13
CA MET A 1 17.51 -44.43 16.72
C MET A 1 15.99 -44.29 16.51
N ALA A 2 15.36 -43.33 17.19
CA ALA A 2 13.90 -43.14 17.19
C ALA A 2 13.52 -41.66 17.37
N SER A 3 14.28 -40.72 16.80
CA SER A 3 14.04 -39.27 16.96
C SER A 3 14.14 -38.45 15.67
N HIS A 4 14.13 -39.10 14.50
CA HIS A 4 14.27 -38.40 13.20
C HIS A 4 13.04 -38.50 12.27
N LEU A 5 11.95 -39.20 12.67
CA LEU A 5 10.75 -39.34 11.83
C LEU A 5 9.54 -38.46 12.24
N THR A 6 9.57 -37.78 13.38
CA THR A 6 8.40 -37.01 13.90
C THR A 6 8.42 -35.51 13.60
N ARG A 7 9.35 -35.00 12.77
CA ARG A 7 9.45 -33.57 12.42
C ARG A 7 9.13 -33.24 10.95
N ARG A 8 8.56 -34.17 10.17
CA ARG A 8 8.28 -33.98 8.72
C ARG A 8 6.80 -33.99 8.32
N LEU A 9 5.86 -33.84 9.26
CA LEU A 9 4.42 -33.95 8.99
C LEU A 9 3.56 -32.76 9.44
N ALA A 10 4.15 -31.59 9.70
CA ALA A 10 3.42 -30.41 10.17
C ALA A 10 3.74 -29.17 9.31
N ALA A 11 3.13 -29.06 8.12
CA ALA A 11 3.11 -27.83 7.31
C ALA A 11 2.14 -27.89 6.11
N ALA A 12 1.09 -28.71 6.16
CA ALA A 12 0.15 -28.86 5.06
C ALA A 12 -1.11 -28.00 5.34
N LEU A 13 -1.54 -27.23 4.33
CA LEU A 13 -2.95 -26.88 4.02
C LEU A 13 -3.47 -25.51 4.51
N LEU A 14 -3.26 -24.46 3.69
CA LEU A 14 -4.35 -23.49 3.42
C LEU A 14 -4.62 -23.21 1.93
N VAL A 15 -4.09 -24.05 1.06
CA VAL A 15 -4.67 -24.42 -0.23
C VAL A 15 -4.55 -25.95 -0.26
N TRP A 16 -5.29 -26.66 -1.11
CA TRP A 16 -5.22 -28.12 -1.35
C TRP A 16 -6.21 -29.01 -0.59
N LEU A 17 -7.39 -29.22 -1.13
CA LEU A 17 -7.94 -30.58 -1.12
C LEU A 17 -8.07 -31.05 -2.56
N THR A 18 -6.99 -31.63 -3.08
CA THR A 18 -7.06 -32.61 -4.15
C THR A 18 -6.36 -33.89 -3.68
N ALA A 19 -7.16 -34.93 -3.47
CA ALA A 19 -6.87 -36.37 -3.50
C ALA A 19 -5.49 -36.86 -2.99
N VAL A 20 -5.51 -37.54 -1.83
CA VAL A 20 -4.59 -38.66 -1.56
C VAL A 20 -5.12 -39.89 -2.32
N PRO A 21 -4.28 -40.75 -2.95
CA PRO A 21 -4.78 -41.83 -3.77
C PRO A 21 -5.44 -42.91 -2.91
N GLY A 22 -6.77 -42.99 -2.96
CA GLY A 22 -7.54 -44.11 -2.44
C GLY A 22 -7.40 -45.30 -3.38
N THR A 23 -6.85 -46.40 -2.88
CA THR A 23 -6.81 -47.70 -3.57
C THR A 23 -8.19 -48.09 -4.05
N ALA A 24 -8.30 -48.40 -5.36
CA ALA A 24 -9.53 -48.86 -5.99
C ALA A 24 -10.10 -50.10 -5.27
N ALA A 25 -11.21 -49.92 -4.56
CA ALA A 25 -12.05 -51.01 -4.13
C ALA A 25 -13.15 -51.21 -5.19
N ALA A 26 -13.03 -52.30 -5.96
CA ALA A 26 -14.09 -52.76 -6.84
C ALA A 26 -15.26 -53.32 -6.01
N ALA A 27 -16.47 -52.83 -6.23
CA ALA A 27 -17.72 -53.44 -5.75
C ALA A 27 -18.91 -52.96 -6.63
N PRO A 28 -20.02 -53.70 -6.70
CA PRO A 28 -20.36 -54.55 -7.83
C PRO A 28 -21.45 -53.97 -8.72
N ALA A 29 -21.56 -54.55 -9.92
CA ALA A 29 -22.69 -54.38 -10.81
C ALA A 29 -23.98 -54.96 -10.19
N GLY A 30 -25.08 -54.22 -10.27
CA GLY A 30 -26.42 -54.76 -10.07
C GLY A 30 -27.47 -53.69 -9.80
N GLY A 31 -28.51 -53.64 -10.64
CA GLY A 31 -29.81 -53.05 -10.27
C GLY A 31 -30.43 -52.14 -11.33
N ASP A 32 -30.96 -52.76 -12.38
CA ASP A 32 -31.93 -52.15 -13.30
C ASP A 32 -33.24 -51.82 -12.55
N THR A 33 -33.92 -50.72 -12.91
CA THR A 33 -35.39 -50.57 -12.94
C THR A 33 -35.84 -49.12 -13.16
N GLY A 34 -36.69 -48.91 -14.18
CA GLY A 34 -37.72 -47.86 -14.15
C GLY A 34 -37.66 -46.79 -15.24
N ALA A 35 -37.66 -47.18 -16.51
CA ALA A 35 -37.94 -46.28 -17.63
C ALA A 35 -39.42 -45.84 -17.64
N ALA A 36 -39.65 -44.54 -17.83
CA ALA A 36 -40.93 -44.00 -18.26
C ALA A 36 -40.71 -43.33 -19.63
N ASP A 37 -41.50 -43.77 -20.60
CA ASP A 37 -41.38 -43.52 -22.03
C ASP A 37 -41.57 -42.04 -22.43
N GLY A 38 -40.57 -41.51 -23.14
CA GLY A 38 -40.64 -40.37 -24.04
C GLY A 38 -39.70 -40.63 -25.22
N PRO A 39 -39.92 -40.08 -26.43
CA PRO A 39 -39.13 -40.43 -27.59
C PRO A 39 -37.65 -40.14 -27.33
N LEU A 40 -36.81 -41.16 -27.46
CA LEU A 40 -35.36 -41.07 -27.28
C LEU A 40 -34.78 -40.07 -28.30
N THR A 41 -34.64 -38.81 -27.91
CA THR A 41 -33.89 -37.82 -28.68
C THR A 41 -32.48 -38.35 -28.89
N SER A 42 -32.05 -38.46 -30.14
CA SER A 42 -30.68 -38.87 -30.43
C SER A 42 -29.71 -37.79 -29.91
N VAL A 43 -28.46 -38.18 -29.61
CA VAL A 43 -27.43 -37.20 -29.20
C VAL A 43 -27.25 -36.10 -30.26
N GLY A 44 -27.48 -36.42 -31.54
CA GLY A 44 -27.47 -35.45 -32.64
C GLY A 44 -28.60 -34.41 -32.56
N ASP A 45 -29.82 -34.85 -32.23
CA ASP A 45 -30.97 -33.94 -32.06
C ASP A 45 -30.77 -33.05 -30.84
N ALA A 46 -30.23 -33.59 -29.76
CA ALA A 46 -29.95 -32.83 -28.54
C ALA A 46 -28.81 -31.80 -28.72
N LEU A 47 -27.78 -32.12 -29.50
CA LEU A 47 -26.73 -31.17 -29.89
C LEU A 47 -27.28 -30.07 -30.80
N SER A 48 -28.15 -30.41 -31.75
CA SER A 48 -28.81 -29.42 -32.62
C SER A 48 -29.69 -28.46 -31.81
N ALA A 49 -30.39 -28.97 -30.79
CA ALA A 49 -31.15 -28.15 -29.86
C ALA A 49 -30.26 -27.25 -28.98
N LEU A 50 -29.05 -27.70 -28.63
CA LEU A 50 -28.08 -26.87 -27.91
C LEU A 50 -27.52 -25.77 -28.81
N GLU A 51 -27.25 -26.08 -30.08
CA GLU A 51 -26.85 -25.10 -31.10
C GLU A 51 -27.89 -23.98 -31.25
N GLU A 52 -29.18 -24.33 -31.29
CA GLU A 52 -30.29 -23.36 -31.37
C GLU A 52 -30.38 -22.44 -30.14
N ALA A 53 -30.06 -22.99 -28.96
CA ALA A 53 -30.05 -22.25 -27.70
C ALA A 53 -28.81 -21.35 -27.55
N ALA A 54 -27.70 -21.69 -28.20
CA ALA A 54 -26.44 -20.97 -28.10
C ALA A 54 -26.55 -19.56 -28.69
N ARG A 55 -25.88 -18.61 -28.04
CA ARG A 55 -25.72 -17.23 -28.49
C ARG A 55 -24.23 -16.96 -28.70
N PRO A 56 -23.81 -16.53 -29.89
CA PRO A 56 -22.40 -16.31 -30.16
C PRO A 56 -21.84 -15.18 -29.31
N LEU A 57 -20.70 -15.43 -28.67
CA LEU A 57 -19.92 -14.42 -27.96
C LEU A 57 -18.81 -13.94 -28.89
N ARG A 58 -18.87 -12.68 -29.32
CA ARG A 58 -17.95 -12.13 -30.32
C ARG A 58 -16.55 -11.92 -29.78
N THR A 59 -16.43 -11.57 -28.50
CA THR A 59 -15.14 -11.33 -27.85
C THR A 59 -15.23 -11.44 -26.32
N THR A 60 -14.12 -11.84 -25.70
CA THR A 60 -13.91 -11.74 -24.24
C THR A 60 -13.22 -10.42 -23.85
N GLU A 61 -12.66 -9.69 -24.83
CA GLU A 61 -11.87 -8.49 -24.58
C GLU A 61 -12.69 -7.41 -23.84
N SER A 62 -12.12 -6.86 -22.77
CA SER A 62 -12.78 -5.93 -21.87
C SER A 62 -13.24 -4.63 -22.53
N SER A 63 -12.63 -4.25 -23.66
CA SER A 63 -12.96 -3.06 -24.45
C SER A 63 -14.01 -3.29 -25.54
N GLY A 64 -14.44 -4.54 -25.76
CA GLY A 64 -15.47 -4.86 -26.76
C GLY A 64 -16.82 -4.19 -26.44
N GLY A 65 -17.65 -3.97 -27.47
CA GLY A 65 -19.04 -3.46 -27.35
C GLY A 65 -19.95 -4.39 -26.55
N PHE A 66 -21.27 -4.15 -26.51
CA PHE A 66 -22.21 -4.95 -25.70
C PHE A 66 -23.30 -5.66 -26.51
N GLU A 67 -23.27 -5.57 -27.85
CA GLU A 67 -24.37 -6.02 -28.71
C GLU A 67 -24.64 -7.52 -28.57
N ASP A 68 -23.59 -8.32 -28.45
CA ASP A 68 -23.68 -9.76 -28.19
C ASP A 68 -23.97 -10.13 -26.73
N LEU A 69 -23.97 -9.17 -25.79
CA LEU A 69 -24.35 -9.36 -24.37
C LEU A 69 -25.80 -8.97 -24.08
N GLN A 70 -26.56 -8.50 -25.07
CA GLN A 70 -27.98 -8.16 -24.88
C GLN A 70 -28.81 -9.34 -24.35
N PRO A 71 -28.79 -10.55 -24.98
CA PRO A 71 -29.48 -11.72 -24.44
C PRO A 71 -28.99 -12.15 -23.05
N PHE A 72 -27.68 -12.00 -22.78
CA PHE A 72 -27.13 -12.24 -21.44
C PHE A 72 -27.79 -11.31 -20.42
N GLY A 73 -27.93 -10.02 -20.73
CA GLY A 73 -28.58 -9.04 -19.87
C GLY A 73 -30.08 -9.21 -19.72
N GLU A 74 -30.75 -9.85 -20.68
CA GLU A 74 -32.16 -10.29 -20.55
C GLU A 74 -32.27 -11.46 -19.57
N ALA A 75 -31.39 -12.45 -19.70
CA ALA A 75 -31.33 -13.59 -18.78
C ALA A 75 -31.00 -13.19 -17.33
N VAL A 76 -30.22 -12.12 -17.14
CA VAL A 76 -29.96 -11.54 -15.81
C VAL A 76 -31.25 -11.07 -15.13
N GLY A 77 -32.21 -10.52 -15.89
CA GLY A 77 -33.51 -10.09 -15.37
C GLY A 77 -33.39 -9.25 -14.08
N ASP A 78 -34.16 -9.65 -13.07
CA ASP A 78 -34.25 -8.99 -11.76
C ASP A 78 -33.26 -9.53 -10.72
N ALA A 79 -32.30 -10.37 -11.12
CA ALA A 79 -31.32 -10.93 -10.18
C ALA A 79 -30.53 -9.81 -9.48
N VAL A 80 -30.48 -9.85 -8.15
CA VAL A 80 -29.74 -8.87 -7.34
C VAL A 80 -28.29 -9.28 -7.12
N VAL A 81 -27.97 -10.56 -7.28
CA VAL A 81 -26.60 -11.08 -7.29
C VAL A 81 -26.40 -11.95 -8.53
N VAL A 82 -25.40 -11.63 -9.34
CA VAL A 82 -25.00 -12.43 -10.50
C VAL A 82 -23.61 -12.98 -10.25
N GLY A 83 -23.51 -14.29 -10.01
CA GLY A 83 -22.25 -15.00 -9.83
C GLY A 83 -21.65 -15.40 -11.17
N ILE A 84 -20.55 -14.76 -11.56
CA ILE A 84 -19.81 -15.06 -12.79
C ILE A 84 -18.58 -15.87 -12.44
N GLY A 85 -18.66 -17.17 -12.65
CA GLY A 85 -17.62 -18.13 -12.34
C GLY A 85 -16.36 -18.00 -13.20
N GLU A 86 -15.37 -18.85 -12.92
CA GLU A 86 -14.24 -19.14 -13.80
C GLU A 86 -13.86 -20.61 -13.63
N ALA A 87 -13.62 -21.30 -14.75
CA ALA A 87 -13.10 -22.66 -14.74
C ALA A 87 -11.57 -22.71 -14.60
N ALA A 88 -10.90 -21.55 -14.57
CA ALA A 88 -9.47 -21.44 -14.29
C ALA A 88 -9.09 -20.09 -13.67
N HIS A 89 -8.46 -20.07 -12.50
CA HIS A 89 -8.01 -18.81 -11.90
C HIS A 89 -6.93 -18.09 -12.73
N GLY A 90 -6.03 -18.84 -13.36
CA GLY A 90 -4.91 -18.29 -14.13
C GLY A 90 -5.18 -18.07 -15.61
N SER A 91 -6.41 -17.71 -15.99
CA SER A 91 -6.80 -17.38 -17.37
C SER A 91 -7.09 -15.88 -17.52
N GLN A 92 -6.58 -15.26 -18.59
CA GLN A 92 -6.94 -13.88 -18.93
C GLN A 92 -8.37 -13.76 -19.48
N ASP A 93 -8.83 -14.76 -20.23
CA ASP A 93 -10.11 -14.69 -20.94
C ASP A 93 -11.31 -14.67 -20.01
N PHE A 94 -11.25 -15.42 -18.90
CA PHE A 94 -12.31 -15.39 -17.89
C PHE A 94 -12.37 -14.04 -17.16
N VAL A 95 -11.22 -13.45 -16.82
CA VAL A 95 -11.17 -12.14 -16.15
C VAL A 95 -11.61 -11.03 -17.09
N THR A 96 -11.19 -11.06 -18.36
CA THR A 96 -11.61 -10.06 -19.36
C THR A 96 -13.10 -10.16 -19.69
N PHE A 97 -13.66 -11.38 -19.80
CA PHE A 97 -15.10 -11.58 -19.92
C PHE A 97 -15.86 -11.06 -18.69
N ARG A 98 -15.38 -11.36 -17.47
CA ARG A 98 -16.00 -10.86 -16.23
C ARG A 98 -15.94 -9.33 -16.16
N HIS A 99 -14.81 -8.74 -16.55
CA HIS A 99 -14.65 -7.28 -16.65
C HIS A 99 -15.66 -6.71 -17.66
N ARG A 100 -15.71 -7.22 -18.90
CA ARG A 100 -16.66 -6.77 -19.92
C ARG A 100 -18.12 -6.86 -19.44
N THR A 101 -18.46 -7.96 -18.79
CA THR A 101 -19.81 -8.18 -18.24
C THR A 101 -20.10 -7.24 -17.08
N LEU A 102 -19.14 -7.00 -16.18
CA LEU A 102 -19.26 -5.99 -15.12
C LEU A 102 -19.54 -4.61 -15.71
N ARG A 103 -18.81 -4.21 -16.76
CA ARG A 103 -19.06 -2.93 -17.46
C ARG A 103 -20.49 -2.85 -17.97
N TYR A 104 -20.93 -3.86 -18.72
CA TYR A 104 -22.29 -3.91 -19.25
C TYR A 104 -23.35 -3.85 -18.14
N LEU A 105 -23.17 -4.60 -17.05
CA LEU A 105 -24.12 -4.63 -15.95
C LEU A 105 -24.16 -3.31 -15.15
N VAL A 106 -23.03 -2.62 -15.04
CA VAL A 106 -22.96 -1.28 -14.42
C VAL A 106 -23.60 -0.23 -15.33
N GLU A 107 -23.18 -0.20 -16.60
CA GLU A 107 -23.57 0.84 -17.57
C GLU A 107 -25.06 0.71 -17.98
N GLU A 108 -25.58 -0.52 -18.13
CA GLU A 108 -26.91 -0.76 -18.71
C GLU A 108 -27.94 -1.40 -17.76
N LYS A 109 -27.51 -2.01 -16.64
CA LYS A 109 -28.39 -2.82 -15.75
C LYS A 109 -28.39 -2.38 -14.29
N GLY A 110 -27.73 -1.27 -13.94
CA GLY A 110 -27.80 -0.68 -12.61
C GLY A 110 -27.05 -1.42 -11.50
N PHE A 111 -26.06 -2.26 -11.85
CA PHE A 111 -25.16 -2.86 -10.86
C PHE A 111 -24.16 -1.84 -10.34
N ARG A 112 -23.83 -1.88 -9.04
CA ARG A 112 -22.91 -0.91 -8.41
C ARG A 112 -21.91 -1.56 -7.46
N SER A 113 -21.84 -2.88 -7.42
CA SER A 113 -20.92 -3.61 -6.56
C SER A 113 -20.27 -4.76 -7.30
N PHE A 114 -18.95 -4.84 -7.19
CA PHE A 114 -18.18 -6.03 -7.55
C PHE A 114 -17.66 -6.70 -6.28
N VAL A 115 -18.11 -7.92 -6.03
CA VAL A 115 -17.63 -8.76 -4.92
C VAL A 115 -16.75 -9.86 -5.50
N LEU A 116 -15.56 -10.08 -4.93
CA LEU A 116 -14.61 -11.08 -5.40
C LEU A 116 -14.38 -12.15 -4.33
N GLU A 117 -14.12 -13.38 -4.77
CA GLU A 117 -13.50 -14.45 -3.99
C GLU A 117 -12.04 -14.07 -3.60
N ALA A 118 -11.94 -13.08 -2.74
CA ALA A 118 -10.71 -12.54 -2.17
C ALA A 118 -10.97 -12.09 -0.74
N ASN A 119 -9.90 -11.98 0.05
CA ASN A 119 -9.99 -11.57 1.45
C ASN A 119 -10.70 -10.23 1.61
N TRP A 120 -11.50 -10.08 2.67
CA TRP A 120 -12.21 -8.83 2.95
C TRP A 120 -11.28 -7.61 3.07
N SER A 121 -10.06 -7.79 3.61
CA SER A 121 -9.03 -6.75 3.67
C SER A 121 -8.66 -6.21 2.29
N ALA A 122 -8.45 -7.08 1.31
CA ALA A 122 -8.19 -6.71 -0.08
C ALA A 122 -9.35 -5.88 -0.63
N GLY A 123 -10.58 -6.30 -0.33
CA GLY A 123 -11.80 -5.59 -0.68
C GLY A 123 -11.82 -4.16 -0.18
N LEU A 124 -11.58 -3.97 1.13
CA LEU A 124 -11.59 -2.65 1.76
C LEU A 124 -10.51 -1.71 1.22
N ARG A 125 -9.30 -2.23 0.99
CA ARG A 125 -8.17 -1.44 0.49
C ARG A 125 -8.40 -1.01 -0.95
N LEU A 126 -8.92 -1.91 -1.79
CA LEU A 126 -9.29 -1.60 -3.17
C LEU A 126 -10.49 -0.65 -3.24
N ASP A 127 -11.52 -0.82 -2.40
CA ASP A 127 -12.67 0.11 -2.35
C ASP A 127 -12.26 1.52 -1.92
N ASP A 128 -11.36 1.67 -0.94
CA ASP A 128 -10.82 2.99 -0.56
C ASP A 128 -10.05 3.63 -1.73
N TYR A 129 -9.27 2.85 -2.48
CA TYR A 129 -8.63 3.32 -3.71
C TYR A 129 -9.67 3.75 -4.76
N LEU A 130 -10.73 2.96 -4.98
CA LEU A 130 -11.76 3.29 -5.96
C LEU A 130 -12.50 4.58 -5.63
N LEU A 131 -12.74 4.87 -4.34
CA LEU A 131 -13.47 6.06 -3.91
C LEU A 131 -12.57 7.29 -3.84
N THR A 132 -11.39 7.13 -3.27
CA THR A 132 -10.53 8.27 -2.90
C THR A 132 -9.36 8.49 -3.86
N GLY A 133 -8.98 7.47 -4.65
CA GLY A 133 -7.77 7.46 -5.45
C GLY A 133 -6.49 7.32 -4.62
N ARG A 134 -6.59 7.08 -3.31
CA ARG A 134 -5.42 6.89 -2.42
C ARG A 134 -4.89 5.46 -2.55
N GLY A 135 -3.56 5.32 -2.55
CA GLY A 135 -2.88 4.04 -2.69
C GLY A 135 -2.60 3.64 -4.14
N ASP A 136 -1.86 2.55 -4.32
CA ASP A 136 -1.59 1.94 -5.62
C ASP A 136 -2.27 0.57 -5.69
N PRO A 137 -3.23 0.35 -6.61
CA PRO A 137 -3.93 -0.93 -6.72
C PRO A 137 -2.97 -2.07 -7.05
N ALA A 138 -1.89 -1.86 -7.81
CA ALA A 138 -0.92 -2.92 -8.11
C ALA A 138 -0.19 -3.37 -6.84
N ARG A 139 0.20 -2.42 -5.98
CA ARG A 139 0.81 -2.71 -4.68
C ARG A 139 -0.17 -3.39 -3.72
N ILE A 140 -1.41 -2.90 -3.64
CA ILE A 140 -2.46 -3.52 -2.82
C ILE A 140 -2.66 -4.97 -3.26
N MET A 141 -2.78 -5.23 -4.56
CA MET A 141 -2.88 -6.58 -5.10
C MET A 141 -1.62 -7.41 -4.77
N SER A 142 -0.43 -6.84 -4.90
CA SER A 142 0.82 -7.52 -4.57
C SER A 142 0.93 -7.88 -3.09
N GLU A 143 0.37 -7.10 -2.17
CA GLU A 143 0.39 -7.37 -0.73
C GLU A 143 -0.73 -8.33 -0.31
N GLU A 144 -1.94 -8.17 -0.86
CA GLU A 144 -3.15 -8.86 -0.42
C GLU A 144 -3.41 -10.19 -1.13
N PHE A 145 -3.08 -10.29 -2.43
CA PHE A 145 -3.34 -11.50 -3.21
C PHE A 145 -2.21 -12.49 -3.01
N GLN A 146 -2.17 -13.13 -1.84
CA GLN A 146 -1.18 -14.15 -1.48
C GLN A 146 -1.80 -15.54 -1.44
N ASN A 147 -0.95 -16.56 -1.36
CA ASN A 147 -1.35 -17.96 -1.15
C ASN A 147 -2.41 -18.42 -2.18
N ALA A 148 -3.62 -18.80 -1.76
CA ALA A 148 -4.74 -19.19 -2.64
C ALA A 148 -5.07 -18.15 -3.72
N HIS A 149 -4.85 -16.87 -3.40
CA HIS A 149 -5.23 -15.74 -4.25
C HIS A 149 -4.11 -15.30 -5.21
N LEU A 150 -2.96 -15.99 -5.25
CA LEU A 150 -1.80 -15.60 -6.08
C LEU A 150 -2.15 -15.35 -7.56
N LEU A 151 -3.05 -16.16 -8.12
CA LEU A 151 -3.46 -16.10 -9.52
C LEU A 151 -4.34 -14.88 -9.84
N LEU A 152 -4.91 -14.22 -8.82
CA LEU A 152 -5.62 -12.96 -8.96
C LEU A 152 -4.67 -11.77 -9.21
N HIS A 153 -3.37 -11.91 -8.90
CA HIS A 153 -2.35 -10.89 -9.17
C HIS A 153 -1.95 -10.85 -10.65
N SER A 154 -2.87 -10.34 -11.48
CA SER A 154 -2.72 -10.29 -12.94
C SER A 154 -3.11 -8.92 -13.50
N GLN A 155 -2.59 -8.64 -14.71
CA GLN A 155 -2.86 -7.40 -15.43
C GLN A 155 -4.35 -7.23 -15.71
N ALA A 156 -5.08 -8.32 -16.00
CA ALA A 156 -6.51 -8.26 -16.28
C ALA A 156 -7.35 -7.78 -15.09
N TYR A 157 -7.02 -8.22 -13.86
CA TYR A 157 -7.65 -7.70 -12.65
C TYR A 157 -7.27 -6.24 -12.38
N LEU A 158 -6.00 -5.88 -12.59
CA LEU A 158 -5.55 -4.49 -12.44
C LEU A 158 -6.26 -3.54 -13.40
N ASP A 159 -6.46 -3.98 -14.65
CA ASP A 159 -7.18 -3.20 -15.66
C ASP A 159 -8.66 -3.04 -15.30
N MET A 160 -9.30 -4.08 -14.75
CA MET A 160 -10.65 -3.99 -14.23
C MET A 160 -10.77 -3.00 -13.07
N ILE A 161 -9.85 -3.05 -12.10
CA ILE A 161 -9.80 -2.12 -10.96
C ILE A 161 -9.57 -0.68 -11.44
N ARG A 162 -8.68 -0.48 -12.42
CA ARG A 162 -8.43 0.84 -13.02
C ARG A 162 -9.65 1.38 -13.76
N TRP A 163 -10.38 0.52 -14.50
CA TRP A 163 -11.63 0.91 -15.12
C TRP A 163 -12.67 1.32 -14.08
N MET A 164 -12.85 0.56 -12.99
CA MET A 164 -13.79 0.92 -11.91
C MET A 164 -13.44 2.29 -11.32
N ARG A 165 -12.14 2.61 -11.14
CA ARG A 165 -11.72 3.94 -10.67
C ARG A 165 -12.04 5.02 -11.69
N ALA A 166 -11.75 4.78 -12.98
CA ALA A 166 -12.07 5.73 -14.04
C ALA A 166 -13.58 6.00 -14.12
N TYR A 167 -14.40 4.95 -13.94
CA TYR A 167 -15.86 5.08 -13.85
C TYR A 167 -16.26 5.96 -12.67
N ASN A 168 -15.73 5.73 -11.47
CA ASN A 168 -16.05 6.52 -10.27
C ASN A 168 -15.61 7.98 -10.39
N VAL A 169 -14.51 8.27 -11.08
CA VAL A 169 -14.08 9.66 -11.36
C VAL A 169 -15.08 10.35 -12.29
N ALA A 170 -15.62 9.63 -13.28
CA ALA A 170 -16.64 10.16 -14.18
C ALA A 170 -18.04 10.25 -13.52
N HIS A 171 -18.31 9.43 -12.50
CA HIS A 171 -19.60 9.32 -11.82
C HIS A 171 -19.46 9.45 -10.30
N PRO A 172 -19.05 10.62 -9.77
CA PRO A 172 -18.75 10.79 -8.35
C PRO A 172 -19.95 10.58 -7.43
N ASP A 173 -21.17 10.82 -7.92
CA ASP A 173 -22.41 10.67 -7.15
C ASP A 173 -23.02 9.26 -7.26
N ASP A 174 -22.45 8.39 -8.11
CA ASP A 174 -22.95 7.03 -8.36
C ASP A 174 -21.81 6.02 -8.53
N PRO A 175 -20.95 5.85 -7.49
CA PRO A 175 -19.73 5.07 -7.61
C PRO A 175 -20.00 3.56 -7.60
N VAL A 176 -19.24 2.84 -8.42
CA VAL A 176 -19.06 1.39 -8.29
C VAL A 176 -18.17 1.10 -7.09
N ARG A 177 -18.54 0.07 -6.32
CA ARG A 177 -17.85 -0.36 -5.09
C ARG A 177 -17.22 -1.73 -5.26
N PHE A 178 -16.19 -2.00 -4.46
CA PHE A 178 -15.46 -3.27 -4.47
C PHE A 178 -15.51 -3.92 -3.08
N ALA A 179 -15.67 -5.24 -3.02
CA ALA A 179 -15.56 -6.00 -1.78
C ALA A 179 -14.94 -7.37 -2.00
N GLY A 180 -14.28 -7.89 -0.96
CA GLY A 180 -13.89 -9.29 -0.88
C GLY A 180 -14.95 -10.05 -0.08
N ALA A 181 -15.24 -11.30 -0.42
CA ALA A 181 -16.16 -12.15 0.34
C ALA A 181 -15.44 -13.09 1.32
N ASP A 182 -14.16 -13.36 1.10
CA ASP A 182 -13.41 -14.46 1.71
C ASP A 182 -12.90 -14.14 3.11
N ASN A 183 -12.76 -15.18 3.94
CA ASN A 183 -12.37 -15.13 5.35
C ASN A 183 -11.01 -15.80 5.61
N GLY A 184 -10.13 -15.86 4.60
CA GLY A 184 -8.74 -16.32 4.78
C GLY A 184 -7.87 -15.34 5.57
N TYR A 185 -8.13 -14.03 5.46
CA TYR A 185 -7.37 -12.98 6.15
C TYR A 185 -8.19 -11.73 6.40
N GLY A 186 -8.00 -11.10 7.57
CA GLY A 186 -8.76 -9.93 8.01
C GLY A 186 -8.02 -8.60 7.87
N GLY A 187 -6.69 -8.59 7.80
CA GLY A 187 -5.90 -7.34 7.80
C GLY A 187 -5.89 -6.58 9.14
N PRO A 188 -4.88 -5.74 9.38
CA PRO A 188 -4.82 -4.89 10.57
C PRO A 188 -5.95 -3.84 10.64
N GLU A 189 -6.42 -3.35 9.48
CA GLU A 189 -7.38 -2.24 9.38
C GLU A 189 -8.74 -2.57 10.01
N LEU A 190 -9.15 -3.84 10.01
CA LEU A 190 -10.41 -4.26 10.63
C LEU A 190 -10.34 -4.07 12.15
N TYR A 191 -9.24 -4.47 12.76
CA TYR A 191 -9.04 -4.34 14.21
C TYR A 191 -9.01 -2.86 14.60
N ASP A 192 -8.28 -2.04 13.84
CA ASP A 192 -8.18 -0.60 14.09
C ASP A 192 -9.55 0.07 14.01
N ARG A 193 -10.34 -0.23 12.97
CA ARG A 193 -11.70 0.33 12.80
C ARG A 193 -12.65 -0.10 13.91
N VAL A 194 -12.57 -1.34 14.39
CA VAL A 194 -13.39 -1.81 15.52
C VAL A 194 -12.99 -1.09 16.80
N VAL A 195 -11.69 -1.02 17.11
CA VAL A 195 -11.19 -0.35 18.32
C VAL A 195 -11.49 1.14 18.29
N ASP A 196 -11.34 1.81 17.14
CA ASP A 196 -11.66 3.22 16.95
C ASP A 196 -13.15 3.51 17.12
N HIS A 197 -14.01 2.63 16.60
CA HIS A 197 -15.46 2.71 16.84
C HIS A 197 -15.77 2.57 18.33
N VAL A 198 -15.23 1.54 18.99
CA VAL A 198 -15.44 1.31 20.43
C VAL A 198 -14.96 2.51 21.25
N ARG A 199 -13.77 3.05 20.97
CA ARG A 199 -13.24 4.24 21.67
C ARG A 199 -14.19 5.44 21.59
N ARG A 200 -14.83 5.66 20.43
CA ARG A 200 -15.71 6.82 20.21
C ARG A 200 -17.14 6.59 20.73
N ALA A 201 -17.73 5.42 20.44
CA ALA A 201 -19.14 5.16 20.66
C ALA A 201 -19.45 4.38 21.94
N HIS A 202 -18.51 3.54 22.40
CA HIS A 202 -18.67 2.66 23.57
C HIS A 202 -17.39 2.62 24.43
N PRO A 203 -16.92 3.78 24.96
CA PRO A 203 -15.68 3.84 25.72
C PRO A 203 -15.69 2.95 26.98
N ASP A 204 -16.87 2.59 27.49
CA ASP A 204 -17.04 1.60 28.57
C ASP A 204 -16.55 0.20 28.18
N LEU A 205 -16.64 -0.17 26.90
CA LEU A 205 -16.16 -1.44 26.36
C LEU A 205 -14.67 -1.41 25.99
N LEU A 206 -14.05 -0.23 25.87
CA LEU A 206 -12.70 -0.11 25.33
C LEU A 206 -11.66 -0.95 26.10
N PRO A 207 -11.63 -0.96 27.44
CA PRO A 207 -10.68 -1.82 28.17
C PRO A 207 -10.87 -3.31 27.86
N THR A 208 -12.13 -3.77 27.83
CA THR A 208 -12.47 -5.17 27.56
C THR A 208 -12.14 -5.58 26.11
N VAL A 209 -12.45 -4.73 25.13
CA VAL A 209 -12.15 -5.02 23.72
C VAL A 209 -10.64 -5.00 23.49
N THR A 210 -9.91 -4.05 24.09
CA THR A 210 -8.44 -3.98 24.01
C THR A 210 -7.79 -5.26 24.56
N GLU A 211 -8.30 -5.75 25.69
CA GLU A 211 -7.87 -7.03 26.29
C GLU A 211 -8.17 -8.23 25.36
N LEU A 212 -9.41 -8.35 24.90
CA LEU A 212 -9.84 -9.47 24.06
C LEU A 212 -9.10 -9.50 22.72
N TYR A 213 -8.69 -8.35 22.17
CA TYR A 213 -7.90 -8.26 20.93
C TYR A 213 -6.38 -8.23 21.13
N ARG A 214 -5.87 -8.25 22.37
CA ARG A 214 -4.42 -8.24 22.63
C ARG A 214 -3.70 -9.36 21.88
N GLY A 215 -2.73 -8.99 21.05
CA GLY A 215 -1.92 -9.92 20.25
C GLY A 215 -2.66 -10.60 19.09
N LEU A 216 -3.87 -10.15 18.73
CA LEU A 216 -4.64 -10.72 17.61
C LEU A 216 -4.52 -9.92 16.31
N ARG A 217 -4.23 -8.61 16.40
CA ARG A 217 -4.04 -7.74 15.24
C ARG A 217 -2.84 -8.24 14.39
N PRO A 218 -3.02 -8.55 13.09
CA PRO A 218 -1.91 -8.97 12.23
C PRO A 218 -0.78 -7.94 12.17
N THR A 219 0.46 -8.41 12.26
CA THR A 219 1.68 -7.60 12.12
C THR A 219 2.64 -8.13 11.05
N LEU A 220 2.41 -9.35 10.56
CA LEU A 220 3.20 -9.99 9.51
C LEU A 220 2.56 -9.75 8.13
N PRO A 221 3.35 -9.85 7.04
CA PRO A 221 2.82 -9.98 5.68
C PRO A 221 1.76 -11.08 5.58
N VAL A 222 0.83 -10.95 4.63
CA VAL A 222 -0.36 -11.84 4.54
C VAL A 222 0.03 -13.32 4.46
N ASP A 223 1.02 -13.66 3.65
CA ASP A 223 1.46 -15.05 3.45
C ASP A 223 2.12 -15.63 4.72
N GLU A 224 2.97 -14.85 5.39
CA GLU A 224 3.59 -15.23 6.66
C GLU A 224 2.55 -15.38 7.78
N TRP A 225 1.61 -14.44 7.86
CA TRP A 225 0.54 -14.49 8.84
C TRP A 225 -0.34 -15.72 8.63
N MET A 226 -0.77 -15.99 7.40
CA MET A 226 -1.60 -17.16 7.08
C MET A 226 -0.87 -18.47 7.43
N ARG A 227 0.42 -18.57 7.13
CA ARG A 227 1.25 -19.74 7.53
C ARG A 227 1.26 -19.90 9.04
N ALA A 228 1.56 -18.83 9.78
CA ALA A 228 1.58 -18.86 11.24
C ALA A 228 0.20 -19.23 11.82
N ALA A 229 -0.88 -18.69 11.25
CA ALA A 229 -2.26 -18.94 11.67
C ALA A 229 -2.68 -20.40 11.49
N VAL A 230 -2.29 -21.07 10.39
CA VAL A 230 -2.52 -22.52 10.21
C VAL A 230 -1.73 -23.35 11.21
N THR A 231 -0.44 -23.05 11.36
CA THR A 231 0.48 -23.93 12.10
C THR A 231 0.38 -23.79 13.62
N ALA A 232 -0.32 -22.78 14.11
CA ALA A 232 -0.51 -22.58 15.54
C ALA A 232 -1.25 -23.79 16.19
N PRO A 233 -0.96 -24.09 17.47
CA PRO A 233 -1.69 -25.13 18.20
C PRO A 233 -3.21 -24.94 18.14
N LEU A 234 -3.96 -26.03 17.97
CA LEU A 234 -5.41 -25.97 17.74
C LEU A 234 -6.18 -25.35 18.92
N ASP A 235 -5.72 -25.58 20.15
CA ASP A 235 -6.24 -24.95 21.37
C ASP A 235 -6.02 -23.44 21.37
N GLU A 236 -4.85 -22.96 20.94
CA GLU A 236 -4.61 -21.52 20.77
C GLU A 236 -5.53 -20.92 19.69
N ARG A 237 -5.71 -21.62 18.56
CA ARG A 237 -6.61 -21.19 17.47
C ARG A 237 -8.06 -21.09 17.96
N ARG A 238 -8.53 -22.08 18.72
CA ARG A 238 -9.87 -22.06 19.36
C ARG A 238 -10.02 -20.94 20.37
N ALA A 239 -9.02 -20.70 21.22
CA ALA A 239 -9.04 -19.59 22.16
C ALA A 239 -9.11 -18.22 21.47
N LYS A 240 -8.43 -18.06 20.31
CA LYS A 240 -8.56 -16.84 19.47
C LYS A 240 -9.98 -16.67 18.94
N ALA A 241 -10.62 -17.74 18.47
CA ALA A 241 -12.02 -17.71 18.01
C ALA A 241 -13.00 -17.35 19.14
N GLU A 242 -12.81 -17.88 20.35
CA GLU A 242 -13.62 -17.51 21.51
C GLU A 242 -13.48 -16.02 21.86
N ARG A 243 -12.26 -15.49 21.88
CA ARG A 243 -12.00 -14.09 22.19
C ARG A 243 -12.61 -13.13 21.17
N THR A 244 -12.47 -13.44 19.89
CA THR A 244 -13.04 -12.63 18.79
C THR A 244 -14.56 -12.70 18.78
N GLY A 245 -15.14 -13.88 19.03
CA GLY A 245 -16.58 -14.07 19.21
C GLY A 245 -17.16 -13.24 20.36
N ARG A 246 -16.46 -13.16 21.50
CA ARG A 246 -16.88 -12.31 22.62
C ARG A 246 -16.90 -10.82 22.25
N VAL A 247 -15.94 -10.33 21.46
CA VAL A 247 -15.98 -8.94 20.99
C VAL A 247 -17.19 -8.71 20.09
N LEU A 248 -17.47 -9.65 19.18
CA LEU A 248 -18.64 -9.56 18.31
C LEU A 248 -19.96 -9.54 19.09
N GLU A 249 -20.11 -10.43 20.08
CA GLU A 249 -21.28 -10.45 20.98
C GLU A 249 -21.45 -9.13 21.74
N LEU A 250 -20.36 -8.60 22.29
CA LEU A 250 -20.38 -7.33 23.01
C LEU A 250 -20.84 -6.18 22.11
N LEU A 251 -20.39 -6.13 20.86
CA LEU A 251 -20.79 -5.10 19.91
C LEU A 251 -22.25 -5.26 19.48
N ARG A 252 -22.70 -6.48 19.17
CA ARG A 252 -24.11 -6.76 18.80
C ARG A 252 -25.10 -6.46 19.92
N ALA A 253 -24.68 -6.55 21.18
CA ALA A 253 -25.51 -6.23 22.33
C ALA A 253 -25.70 -4.71 22.56
N ARG A 254 -24.95 -3.84 21.87
CA ARG A 254 -25.06 -2.39 22.02
C ARG A 254 -26.09 -1.80 21.06
N LYS A 255 -26.74 -0.72 21.52
CA LYS A 255 -27.55 0.12 20.64
C LYS A 255 -26.61 0.98 19.77
N PRO A 256 -26.94 1.20 18.48
CA PRO A 256 -26.21 2.14 17.66
C PRO A 256 -26.17 3.51 18.33
N ALA A 257 -24.98 4.06 18.52
CA ALA A 257 -24.78 5.43 18.99
C ALA A 257 -24.26 6.26 17.81
N GLY A 258 -25.13 7.01 17.14
CA GLY A 258 -24.79 7.81 15.95
C GLY A 258 -25.62 7.45 14.72
N ARG A 259 -25.11 7.75 13.52
CA ARG A 259 -25.71 7.28 12.25
C ARG A 259 -25.61 5.75 12.22
N ASP A 260 -26.72 5.06 11.96
CA ASP A 260 -26.82 3.58 11.97
C ASP A 260 -25.72 2.86 11.17
N GLY A 261 -25.18 3.50 10.12
CA GLY A 261 -24.13 2.95 9.27
C GLY A 261 -22.78 2.70 9.96
N ASP A 262 -22.33 3.56 10.88
CA ASP A 262 -20.99 3.43 11.48
C ASP A 262 -20.90 2.22 12.42
N HIS A 263 -21.95 2.02 13.22
CA HIS A 263 -22.05 0.84 14.09
C HIS A 263 -22.20 -0.46 13.30
N ALA A 264 -23.00 -0.45 12.22
CA ALA A 264 -23.15 -1.61 11.34
C ALA A 264 -21.80 -2.04 10.72
N TRP A 265 -20.99 -1.08 10.27
CA TRP A 265 -19.63 -1.34 9.79
C TRP A 265 -18.72 -1.93 10.88
N ALA A 266 -18.77 -1.39 12.10
CA ALA A 266 -17.98 -1.93 13.20
C ALA A 266 -18.36 -3.37 13.55
N VAL A 267 -19.66 -3.68 13.59
CA VAL A 267 -20.16 -5.05 13.81
C VAL A 267 -19.73 -5.97 12.67
N GLN A 268 -19.76 -5.49 11.41
CA GLN A 268 -19.32 -6.29 10.28
C GLN A 268 -17.81 -6.56 10.32
N HIS A 269 -16.98 -5.55 10.57
CA HIS A 269 -15.53 -5.78 10.72
C HIS A 269 -15.21 -6.75 11.86
N ALA A 270 -15.90 -6.64 13.00
CA ALA A 270 -15.77 -7.63 14.09
C ALA A 270 -16.27 -9.03 13.68
N THR A 271 -17.31 -9.11 12.84
CA THR A 271 -17.80 -10.36 12.27
C THR A 271 -16.73 -11.01 11.38
N LEU A 272 -16.07 -10.25 10.50
CA LEU A 272 -14.99 -10.76 9.66
C LEU A 272 -13.79 -11.23 10.47
N ILE A 273 -13.39 -10.48 11.51
CA ILE A 273 -12.33 -10.89 12.44
C ILE A 273 -12.66 -12.25 13.09
N ASP A 274 -13.89 -12.41 13.58
CA ASP A 274 -14.37 -13.66 14.18
C ASP A 274 -14.46 -14.79 13.14
N GLN A 275 -14.91 -14.51 11.91
CA GLN A 275 -14.98 -15.50 10.84
C GLN A 275 -13.61 -16.05 10.44
N VAL A 276 -12.60 -15.17 10.37
CA VAL A 276 -11.21 -15.58 10.14
C VAL A 276 -10.77 -16.50 11.29
N ALA A 277 -10.91 -16.05 12.55
CA ALA A 277 -10.48 -16.83 13.71
C ALA A 277 -11.17 -18.20 13.80
N ARG A 278 -12.47 -18.28 13.48
CA ARG A 278 -13.25 -19.52 13.47
C ARG A 278 -12.83 -20.48 12.36
N LEU A 279 -12.52 -19.98 11.16
CA LEU A 279 -12.01 -20.84 10.08
C LEU A 279 -10.74 -21.57 10.52
N TYR A 280 -9.81 -20.84 11.16
CA TYR A 280 -8.58 -21.43 11.68
C TYR A 280 -8.78 -22.29 12.94
N ALA A 281 -9.95 -22.24 13.60
CA ALA A 281 -10.26 -23.07 14.76
C ALA A 281 -10.74 -24.50 14.40
N PHE A 282 -10.99 -24.77 13.13
CA PHE A 282 -11.15 -26.13 12.61
C PHE A 282 -9.80 -26.85 12.53
N ASP A 283 -9.82 -28.17 12.68
CA ASP A 283 -8.66 -28.99 12.34
C ASP A 283 -8.65 -29.22 10.83
N LEU A 284 -7.93 -28.36 10.11
CA LEU A 284 -7.84 -28.44 8.65
C LEU A 284 -7.03 -29.66 8.17
N ALA A 285 -6.32 -30.34 9.08
CA ALA A 285 -5.55 -31.54 8.76
C ALA A 285 -6.34 -32.84 8.95
N ASP A 286 -7.48 -32.81 9.65
CA ASP A 286 -8.35 -33.98 9.81
C ASP A 286 -9.37 -34.03 8.65
N PRO A 287 -9.33 -35.08 7.80
CA PRO A 287 -10.25 -35.24 6.67
C PRO A 287 -11.74 -35.25 7.05
N ARG A 288 -12.06 -35.45 8.34
CA ARG A 288 -13.45 -35.43 8.83
C ARG A 288 -13.95 -34.01 9.07
N THR A 289 -13.07 -33.09 9.48
CA THR A 289 -13.43 -31.70 9.81
C THR A 289 -13.12 -30.72 8.68
N ALA A 290 -12.24 -31.08 7.75
CA ALA A 290 -11.92 -30.21 6.62
C ALA A 290 -13.13 -29.88 5.73
N PRO A 291 -14.04 -30.82 5.39
CA PRO A 291 -15.27 -30.49 4.66
C PRO A 291 -16.20 -29.55 5.44
N GLU A 292 -16.24 -29.64 6.78
CA GLU A 292 -17.02 -28.73 7.62
C GLU A 292 -16.43 -27.31 7.60
N ALA A 293 -15.10 -27.19 7.62
CA ALA A 293 -14.42 -25.91 7.49
C ALA A 293 -14.66 -25.27 6.12
N MET A 294 -14.69 -26.07 5.04
CA MET A 294 -15.01 -25.60 3.70
C MET A 294 -16.48 -25.18 3.57
N ALA A 295 -17.41 -25.95 4.14
CA ALA A 295 -18.82 -25.53 4.23
C ALA A 295 -18.99 -24.22 4.98
N TYR A 296 -18.25 -24.05 6.08
CA TYR A 296 -18.22 -22.82 6.86
C TYR A 296 -17.71 -21.63 6.02
N ARG A 297 -16.57 -21.78 5.34
CA ARG A 297 -15.98 -20.75 4.45
C ARG A 297 -17.00 -20.28 3.40
N ASP A 298 -17.58 -21.20 2.63
CA ASP A 298 -18.52 -20.82 1.57
C ASP A 298 -19.83 -20.23 2.10
N THR A 299 -20.30 -20.71 3.26
CA THR A 299 -21.45 -20.12 3.94
C THR A 299 -21.17 -18.67 4.33
N VAL A 300 -20.01 -18.38 4.93
CA VAL A 300 -19.69 -17.01 5.33
C VAL A 300 -19.36 -16.10 4.14
N MET A 301 -18.78 -16.62 3.05
CA MET A 301 -18.64 -15.85 1.80
C MET A 301 -20.00 -15.41 1.24
N ALA A 302 -21.00 -16.30 1.29
CA ALA A 302 -22.37 -15.95 0.91
C ALA A 302 -22.96 -14.89 1.85
N GLU A 303 -22.83 -15.05 3.17
CA GLU A 303 -23.33 -14.09 4.14
C GLU A 303 -22.66 -12.72 4.05
N ASN A 304 -21.35 -12.67 3.75
CA ASN A 304 -20.60 -11.43 3.53
C ASN A 304 -21.09 -10.71 2.27
N THR A 305 -21.35 -11.45 1.20
CA THR A 305 -21.94 -10.92 -0.05
C THR A 305 -23.36 -10.37 0.21
N LEU A 306 -24.18 -11.11 0.95
CA LEU A 306 -25.54 -10.69 1.29
C LEU A 306 -25.55 -9.49 2.24
N TRP A 307 -24.62 -9.43 3.20
CA TRP A 307 -24.46 -8.26 4.06
C TRP A 307 -24.11 -7.03 3.24
N TRP A 308 -23.16 -7.17 2.31
CA TRP A 308 -22.77 -6.08 1.41
C TRP A 308 -23.95 -5.57 0.57
N HIS A 309 -24.71 -6.48 -0.04
CA HIS A 309 -25.92 -6.14 -0.80
C HIS A 309 -26.94 -5.41 0.08
N ARG A 310 -27.27 -5.92 1.27
CA ARG A 310 -28.24 -5.28 2.18
C ARG A 310 -27.78 -3.91 2.66
N HIS A 311 -26.49 -3.77 2.93
CA HIS A 311 -25.91 -2.54 3.49
C HIS A 311 -25.80 -1.43 2.45
N THR A 312 -25.44 -1.79 1.21
CA THR A 312 -25.29 -0.82 0.11
C THR A 312 -26.57 -0.60 -0.69
N GLY A 313 -27.49 -1.58 -0.70
CA GLY A 313 -28.63 -1.63 -1.61
C GLY A 313 -28.25 -1.96 -3.06
N HIS A 314 -26.97 -2.19 -3.36
CA HIS A 314 -26.48 -2.36 -4.72
C HIS A 314 -26.80 -3.76 -5.27
N ARG A 315 -27.13 -3.88 -6.56
CA ARG A 315 -26.99 -5.16 -7.26
C ARG A 315 -25.52 -5.50 -7.41
N VAL A 316 -25.18 -6.79 -7.23
CA VAL A 316 -23.81 -7.29 -7.08
C VAL A 316 -23.42 -8.21 -8.24
N VAL A 317 -22.27 -7.93 -8.86
CA VAL A 317 -21.55 -8.91 -9.66
C VAL A 317 -20.58 -9.62 -8.73
N LEU A 318 -20.71 -10.94 -8.60
CA LEU A 318 -19.87 -11.79 -7.76
C LEU A 318 -18.92 -12.59 -8.65
N GLY A 319 -17.61 -12.39 -8.50
CA GLY A 319 -16.57 -13.15 -9.20
C GLY A 319 -15.91 -14.20 -8.30
N GLY A 320 -15.62 -15.37 -8.83
CA GLY A 320 -14.96 -16.46 -8.11
C GLY A 320 -14.87 -17.73 -8.95
N HIS A 321 -14.30 -18.79 -8.40
CA HIS A 321 -14.25 -20.09 -9.07
C HIS A 321 -15.65 -20.71 -9.21
N ASN A 322 -15.89 -21.44 -10.31
CA ASN A 322 -17.15 -22.13 -10.56
C ASN A 322 -17.61 -23.00 -9.37
N SER A 323 -16.68 -23.73 -8.73
CA SER A 323 -16.98 -24.61 -7.60
C SER A 323 -17.66 -23.88 -6.43
N HIS A 324 -17.32 -22.60 -6.20
CA HIS A 324 -17.94 -21.78 -5.16
C HIS A 324 -19.28 -21.21 -5.62
N LEU A 325 -19.41 -20.86 -6.90
CA LEU A 325 -20.59 -20.16 -7.42
C LEU A 325 -21.71 -21.08 -7.95
N TYR A 326 -21.45 -22.37 -8.14
CA TYR A 326 -22.51 -23.29 -8.52
C TYR A 326 -23.56 -23.46 -7.42
N THR A 327 -24.81 -23.71 -7.83
CA THR A 327 -25.95 -23.96 -6.94
C THR A 327 -25.95 -25.36 -6.33
N THR A 328 -25.12 -26.26 -6.86
CA THR A 328 -24.87 -27.59 -6.31
C THR A 328 -23.38 -27.88 -6.31
N SER A 329 -22.91 -28.51 -5.23
CA SER A 329 -21.52 -28.95 -5.17
C SER A 329 -21.21 -29.98 -6.26
N SER A 330 -20.05 -29.79 -6.87
CA SER A 330 -19.44 -30.71 -7.84
C SER A 330 -18.03 -31.14 -7.40
N THR A 331 -17.67 -30.84 -6.16
CA THR A 331 -16.34 -31.10 -5.58
C THR A 331 -16.55 -31.76 -4.22
N PRO A 332 -16.10 -33.03 -4.02
CA PRO A 332 -16.41 -33.82 -2.84
C PRO A 332 -16.07 -33.16 -1.50
N ASP A 333 -14.95 -32.43 -1.45
CA ASP A 333 -14.45 -31.79 -0.23
C ASP A 333 -15.08 -30.41 0.04
N LEU A 334 -15.99 -29.96 -0.83
CA LEU A 334 -16.76 -28.72 -0.69
C LEU A 334 -18.26 -29.07 -0.63
N PRO A 335 -18.79 -29.54 0.51
CA PRO A 335 -20.16 -30.05 0.58
C PRO A 335 -21.23 -28.95 0.49
N THR A 336 -20.86 -27.69 0.73
CA THR A 336 -21.73 -26.52 0.58
C THR A 336 -20.98 -25.45 -0.20
N THR A 337 -21.63 -24.91 -1.23
CA THR A 337 -21.07 -23.85 -2.08
C THR A 337 -21.70 -22.50 -1.73
N GLN A 338 -20.96 -21.42 -1.96
CA GLN A 338 -21.48 -20.05 -1.81
C GLN A 338 -22.75 -19.86 -2.67
N GLY A 339 -22.76 -20.38 -3.89
CA GLY A 339 -23.89 -20.31 -4.81
C GLY A 339 -25.13 -21.06 -4.31
N ALA A 340 -24.97 -22.21 -3.64
CA ALA A 340 -26.09 -22.94 -3.04
C ALA A 340 -26.73 -22.12 -1.91
N VAL A 341 -25.92 -21.51 -1.05
CA VAL A 341 -26.41 -20.65 0.04
C VAL A 341 -27.09 -19.40 -0.52
N LEU A 342 -26.50 -18.74 -1.52
CA LEU A 342 -27.12 -17.59 -2.18
C LEU A 342 -28.46 -17.95 -2.83
N ARG A 343 -28.54 -19.09 -3.54
CA ARG A 343 -29.78 -19.58 -4.11
C ARG A 343 -30.84 -19.87 -3.04
N GLN A 344 -30.45 -20.48 -1.92
CA GLN A 344 -31.35 -20.74 -0.81
C GLN A 344 -31.93 -19.42 -0.22
N ARG A 345 -31.11 -18.38 -0.13
CA ARG A 345 -31.47 -17.10 0.49
C ARG A 345 -32.24 -16.15 -0.43
N LEU A 346 -31.92 -16.16 -1.73
CA LEU A 346 -32.42 -15.20 -2.71
C LEU A 346 -33.40 -15.81 -3.72
N GLY A 347 -33.48 -17.13 -3.84
CA GLY A 347 -34.24 -17.78 -4.91
C GLY A 347 -33.75 -17.31 -6.28
N ASP A 348 -34.66 -16.80 -7.11
CA ASP A 348 -34.35 -16.23 -8.42
C ASP A 348 -33.60 -14.88 -8.36
N GLY A 349 -33.44 -14.31 -7.16
CA GLY A 349 -32.57 -13.16 -6.93
C GLY A 349 -31.07 -13.46 -7.08
N TYR A 350 -30.68 -14.74 -7.18
CA TYR A 350 -29.32 -15.17 -7.50
C TYR A 350 -29.26 -15.89 -8.85
N LEU A 351 -28.35 -15.43 -9.73
CA LEU A 351 -28.05 -16.06 -11.02
C LEU A 351 -26.63 -16.63 -11.02
N ALA A 352 -26.49 -17.93 -11.24
CA ALA A 352 -25.22 -18.63 -11.37
C ALA A 352 -24.82 -18.78 -12.84
N VAL A 353 -23.66 -18.22 -13.19
CA VAL A 353 -23.08 -18.27 -14.53
C VAL A 353 -21.78 -19.08 -14.47
N GLY A 354 -21.79 -20.28 -15.05
CA GLY A 354 -20.62 -21.14 -15.16
C GLY A 354 -19.81 -20.84 -16.41
N LEU A 355 -18.49 -20.73 -16.27
CA LEU A 355 -17.59 -20.59 -17.42
C LEU A 355 -16.93 -21.94 -17.72
N SER A 356 -16.71 -22.25 -19.00
CA SER A 356 -16.17 -23.53 -19.46
C SER A 356 -15.21 -23.32 -20.63
N PHE A 357 -14.33 -24.29 -20.89
CA PHE A 357 -13.39 -24.21 -22.00
C PHE A 357 -12.89 -25.57 -22.52
N ASP A 358 -12.52 -25.64 -23.81
CA ASP A 358 -11.97 -26.87 -24.42
C ASP A 358 -10.45 -26.99 -24.32
N ARG A 359 -9.68 -25.95 -24.67
CA ARG A 359 -8.21 -26.01 -24.72
C ARG A 359 -7.53 -24.67 -24.44
N GLY A 360 -6.21 -24.66 -24.45
CA GLY A 360 -5.40 -23.44 -24.40
C GLY A 360 -4.30 -23.54 -23.36
N ALA A 361 -4.05 -22.46 -22.62
CA ALA A 361 -3.06 -22.46 -21.55
C ALA A 361 -3.50 -21.64 -20.35
N VAL A 362 -2.97 -22.00 -19.18
CA VAL A 362 -3.28 -21.37 -17.89
C VAL A 362 -2.01 -21.18 -17.06
N HIS A 363 -2.02 -20.21 -16.16
CA HIS A 363 -1.08 -20.19 -15.04
C HIS A 363 -1.67 -20.96 -13.85
N ALA A 364 -0.89 -21.85 -13.25
CA ALA A 364 -1.28 -22.60 -12.07
C ALA A 364 -0.03 -22.99 -11.29
N THR A 365 -0.19 -23.63 -10.15
CA THR A 365 0.90 -24.31 -9.43
C THR A 365 0.92 -25.79 -9.74
N ALA A 366 2.04 -26.48 -9.46
CA ALA A 366 2.08 -27.93 -9.61
C ALA A 366 1.28 -28.62 -8.49
N GLN A 367 0.56 -29.69 -8.85
CA GLN A 367 -0.25 -30.48 -7.91
C GLN A 367 0.53 -30.88 -6.63
N GLY A 368 -0.06 -30.65 -5.45
CA GLY A 368 0.49 -31.02 -4.14
C GLY A 368 1.45 -30.01 -3.49
N LEU A 369 1.65 -28.81 -4.05
CA LEU A 369 2.58 -27.81 -3.52
C LEU A 369 2.04 -27.05 -2.30
N GLN A 370 2.59 -27.30 -1.11
CA GLN A 370 2.17 -26.61 0.11
C GLN A 370 2.65 -25.15 0.16
N ASN A 371 1.76 -24.21 0.52
CA ASN A 371 2.04 -22.78 0.65
C ASN A 371 2.77 -22.19 -0.56
N PRO A 372 2.16 -22.26 -1.75
CA PRO A 372 2.83 -21.79 -2.96
C PRO A 372 3.19 -20.32 -2.85
N THR A 373 4.32 -19.99 -3.44
CA THR A 373 4.80 -18.63 -3.63
C THR A 373 4.63 -18.21 -5.08
N ASP A 374 4.88 -16.94 -5.38
CA ASP A 374 4.79 -16.41 -6.74
C ASP A 374 5.72 -17.14 -7.73
N GLN A 375 6.83 -17.71 -7.24
CA GLN A 375 7.79 -18.48 -8.04
C GLN A 375 7.27 -19.87 -8.43
N ASP A 376 6.29 -20.39 -7.70
CA ASP A 376 5.72 -21.73 -7.94
C ASP A 376 4.68 -21.73 -9.07
N VAL A 377 4.16 -20.56 -9.42
CA VAL A 377 3.18 -20.38 -10.48
C VAL A 377 3.84 -20.47 -11.85
N ARG A 378 3.40 -21.42 -12.67
CA ARG A 378 3.96 -21.74 -13.99
C ARG A 378 2.85 -21.83 -15.03
N ARG A 379 3.23 -21.67 -16.30
CA ARG A 379 2.33 -21.88 -17.43
C ARG A 379 2.17 -23.37 -17.69
N PHE A 380 0.93 -23.81 -17.85
CA PHE A 380 0.58 -25.17 -18.25
C PHE A 380 -0.26 -25.14 -19.53
N GLU A 381 0.09 -26.02 -20.47
CA GLU A 381 -0.68 -26.25 -21.68
C GLU A 381 -1.82 -27.23 -21.38
N VAL A 382 -3.03 -26.87 -21.78
CA VAL A 382 -4.24 -27.64 -21.57
C VAL A 382 -4.71 -28.20 -22.91
N LYS A 383 -4.63 -29.52 -23.03
CA LYS A 383 -5.07 -30.27 -24.21
C LYS A 383 -6.60 -30.17 -24.39
N PRO A 384 -7.13 -30.43 -25.60
CA PRO A 384 -8.57 -30.54 -25.83
C PRO A 384 -9.30 -31.39 -24.79
N ALA A 385 -10.56 -31.07 -24.53
CA ALA A 385 -11.39 -31.78 -23.58
C ALA A 385 -11.55 -33.26 -23.97
N ALA A 386 -11.49 -34.15 -22.98
CA ALA A 386 -11.59 -35.57 -23.21
C ALA A 386 -13.00 -35.94 -23.70
N PRO A 387 -13.15 -36.86 -24.68
CA PRO A 387 -14.45 -37.34 -25.12
C PRO A 387 -15.33 -37.77 -23.93
N GLY A 388 -16.56 -37.24 -23.88
CA GLY A 388 -17.52 -37.52 -22.81
C GLY A 388 -17.43 -36.60 -21.59
N SER A 389 -16.50 -35.64 -21.53
CA SER A 389 -16.51 -34.57 -20.54
C SER A 389 -17.61 -33.54 -20.84
N ALA A 390 -17.94 -32.70 -19.86
CA ALA A 390 -18.91 -31.61 -20.05
C ALA A 390 -18.44 -30.63 -21.13
N GLU A 391 -17.17 -30.22 -21.05
CA GLU A 391 -16.51 -29.29 -21.97
C GLU A 391 -16.49 -29.86 -23.39
N HIS A 392 -16.23 -31.15 -23.55
CA HIS A 392 -16.26 -31.79 -24.87
C HIS A 392 -17.65 -31.76 -25.51
N VAL A 393 -18.73 -31.83 -24.72
CA VAL A 393 -20.10 -31.69 -25.24
C VAL A 393 -20.37 -30.24 -25.64
N LEU A 394 -19.92 -29.27 -24.85
CA LEU A 394 -20.09 -27.84 -25.14
C LEU A 394 -19.29 -27.40 -26.37
N ASP A 395 -18.09 -27.95 -26.59
CA ASP A 395 -17.22 -27.63 -27.73
C ASP A 395 -17.71 -28.19 -29.08
N ARG A 396 -18.81 -28.96 -29.07
CA ARG A 396 -19.46 -29.45 -30.30
C ARG A 396 -20.40 -28.43 -30.93
N VAL A 397 -20.71 -27.34 -30.22
CA VAL A 397 -21.45 -26.20 -30.76
C VAL A 397 -20.58 -25.46 -31.78
N SER A 398 -21.15 -25.04 -32.91
CA SER A 398 -20.36 -24.53 -34.04
C SER A 398 -19.75 -23.15 -33.80
N HIS A 399 -20.28 -22.40 -32.83
CA HIS A 399 -19.71 -21.15 -32.37
C HIS A 399 -18.47 -21.40 -31.49
N PRO A 400 -17.30 -20.80 -31.79
CA PRO A 400 -16.11 -20.98 -30.96
C PRO A 400 -16.31 -20.48 -29.52
N ASN A 401 -16.93 -19.31 -29.37
CA ASN A 401 -17.25 -18.76 -28.06
C ASN A 401 -18.76 -18.48 -28.04
N TRP A 402 -19.44 -18.94 -27.01
CA TRP A 402 -20.90 -18.81 -26.92
C TRP A 402 -21.38 -18.89 -25.48
N TYR A 403 -22.62 -18.49 -25.26
CA TYR A 403 -23.31 -18.72 -24.00
C TYR A 403 -24.77 -19.12 -24.23
N ALA A 404 -25.38 -19.78 -23.26
CA ALA A 404 -26.80 -20.12 -23.28
C ALA A 404 -27.43 -20.04 -21.89
N ASP A 405 -28.68 -19.63 -21.86
CA ASP A 405 -29.54 -19.74 -20.68
C ASP A 405 -30.13 -21.16 -20.62
N LEU A 406 -29.65 -21.94 -19.65
CA LEU A 406 -30.03 -23.33 -19.46
C LEU A 406 -31.47 -23.46 -18.94
N ARG A 407 -32.00 -22.41 -18.30
CA ARG A 407 -33.37 -22.37 -17.78
C ARG A 407 -34.40 -22.36 -18.91
N THR A 408 -34.06 -21.77 -20.05
CA THR A 408 -34.94 -21.65 -21.22
C THR A 408 -34.50 -22.49 -22.42
N ALA A 409 -33.39 -23.23 -22.31
CA ALA A 409 -32.93 -24.12 -23.37
C ALA A 409 -33.99 -25.18 -23.75
N PRO A 410 -34.06 -25.62 -25.02
CA PRO A 410 -35.03 -26.64 -25.43
C PRO A 410 -34.91 -27.93 -24.62
N PRO A 411 -36.00 -28.69 -24.41
CA PRO A 411 -36.00 -29.89 -23.58
C PRO A 411 -34.90 -30.90 -23.94
N ALA A 412 -34.61 -31.09 -25.24
CA ALA A 412 -33.56 -31.99 -25.70
C ALA A 412 -32.15 -31.54 -25.26
N ALA A 413 -31.86 -30.23 -25.34
CA ALA A 413 -30.59 -29.66 -24.87
C ALA A 413 -30.47 -29.77 -23.35
N ARG A 414 -31.57 -29.54 -22.61
CA ARG A 414 -31.60 -29.72 -21.16
C ARG A 414 -31.36 -31.17 -20.76
N ALA A 415 -32.01 -32.13 -21.43
CA ALA A 415 -31.78 -33.56 -21.17
C ALA A 415 -30.31 -33.95 -21.41
N LEU A 416 -29.66 -33.37 -22.43
CA LEU A 416 -28.22 -33.56 -22.66
C LEU A 416 -27.39 -33.00 -21.50
N LEU A 417 -27.72 -31.83 -20.97
CA LEU A 417 -26.96 -31.17 -19.90
C LEU A 417 -27.27 -31.70 -18.49
N ASP A 418 -28.39 -32.39 -18.28
CA ASP A 418 -28.76 -33.07 -17.01
C ASP A 418 -28.05 -34.41 -16.80
N VAL A 419 -26.84 -34.56 -17.32
CA VAL A 419 -26.02 -35.77 -17.16
C VAL A 419 -24.73 -35.39 -16.46
N THR A 420 -24.44 -36.08 -15.35
CA THR A 420 -23.22 -35.89 -14.58
C THR A 420 -22.00 -36.41 -15.36
N ARG A 421 -21.13 -35.51 -15.80
CA ARG A 421 -19.93 -35.80 -16.60
C ARG A 421 -18.66 -35.41 -15.88
N PRO A 422 -17.48 -35.98 -16.25
CA PRO A 422 -16.21 -35.37 -15.89
C PRO A 422 -16.20 -33.89 -16.26
N LYS A 423 -15.72 -33.04 -15.37
CA LYS A 423 -15.48 -31.62 -15.64
C LYS A 423 -14.00 -31.31 -15.70
N ARG A 424 -13.67 -30.18 -16.32
CA ARG A 424 -12.36 -29.56 -16.23
C ARG A 424 -12.50 -28.20 -15.57
N GLU A 425 -12.08 -28.14 -14.32
CA GLU A 425 -11.93 -26.90 -13.58
C GLU A 425 -10.56 -26.90 -12.91
N ILE A 426 -9.78 -25.86 -13.20
CA ILE A 426 -8.40 -25.69 -12.76
C ILE A 426 -8.44 -24.60 -11.69
N GLY A 427 -8.51 -24.99 -10.41
CA GLY A 427 -8.44 -24.03 -9.31
C GLY A 427 -7.06 -23.37 -9.24
N THR A 428 -6.30 -23.73 -8.22
CA THR A 428 -4.94 -23.17 -8.01
C THR A 428 -3.84 -23.96 -8.71
N ASP A 429 -4.16 -25.16 -9.20
CA ASP A 429 -3.17 -26.19 -9.50
C ASP A 429 -3.48 -27.08 -10.71
N PHE A 430 -2.41 -27.68 -11.23
CA PHE A 430 -2.45 -28.53 -12.40
C PHE A 430 -1.61 -29.80 -12.23
N PRO A 431 -2.07 -30.98 -12.70
CA PRO A 431 -3.39 -31.23 -13.33
C PRO A 431 -4.54 -31.15 -12.32
N PRO A 432 -5.75 -30.76 -12.75
CA PRO A 432 -6.90 -30.65 -11.86
C PRO A 432 -7.42 -32.02 -11.40
N PRO A 433 -8.18 -32.08 -10.29
CA PRO A 433 -8.82 -33.31 -9.85
C PRO A 433 -9.87 -33.80 -10.88
N GLY A 434 -10.11 -35.11 -10.90
CA GLY A 434 -11.07 -35.77 -11.80
C GLY A 434 -12.54 -35.62 -11.38
N ASP A 435 -12.94 -34.41 -11.01
CA ASP A 435 -14.27 -34.11 -10.50
C ASP A 435 -15.36 -34.22 -11.58
N ARG A 436 -16.63 -34.24 -11.14
CA ARG A 436 -17.78 -34.40 -12.03
C ARG A 436 -18.83 -33.32 -11.78
N VAL A 437 -19.49 -32.86 -12.84
CA VAL A 437 -20.52 -31.82 -12.78
C VAL A 437 -21.77 -32.24 -13.54
N ASN A 438 -22.92 -31.79 -13.05
CA ASN A 438 -24.15 -31.72 -13.81
C ASN A 438 -24.45 -30.23 -14.06
N LEU A 439 -24.18 -29.75 -15.27
CA LEU A 439 -24.26 -28.33 -15.59
C LEU A 439 -25.68 -27.77 -15.41
N LEU A 440 -26.71 -28.53 -15.79
CA LEU A 440 -28.09 -28.07 -15.67
C LEU A 440 -28.52 -27.84 -14.20
N ARG A 441 -27.94 -28.60 -13.26
CA ARG A 441 -28.24 -28.48 -11.83
C ARG A 441 -27.36 -27.46 -11.11
N SER A 442 -26.18 -27.20 -11.67
CA SER A 442 -25.15 -26.34 -11.07
C SER A 442 -25.22 -24.88 -11.50
N ALA A 443 -25.73 -24.56 -12.69
CA ALA A 443 -25.72 -23.21 -13.24
C ALA A 443 -27.02 -22.86 -13.98
N ASP A 444 -27.35 -21.56 -14.01
CA ASP A 444 -28.45 -21.03 -14.82
C ASP A 444 -27.99 -20.71 -16.25
N LEU A 445 -26.78 -20.15 -16.38
CA LEU A 445 -26.15 -19.87 -17.67
C LEU A 445 -24.82 -20.59 -17.75
N VAL A 446 -24.45 -21.01 -18.96
CA VAL A 446 -23.10 -21.45 -19.29
C VAL A 446 -22.49 -20.54 -20.33
N VAL A 447 -21.21 -20.20 -20.15
CA VAL A 447 -20.38 -19.51 -21.14
C VAL A 447 -19.26 -20.49 -21.50
N HIS A 448 -19.17 -20.88 -22.77
CA HIS A 448 -18.12 -21.78 -23.26
C HIS A 448 -17.15 -21.01 -24.16
N LEU A 449 -15.86 -21.19 -23.89
CA LEU A 449 -14.77 -20.68 -24.71
C LEU A 449 -14.01 -21.83 -25.35
N HIS A 450 -13.87 -21.82 -26.67
CA HIS A 450 -13.11 -22.86 -27.36
C HIS A 450 -11.65 -22.90 -26.88
N GLU A 451 -11.03 -21.74 -26.73
CA GLU A 451 -9.63 -21.61 -26.34
C GLU A 451 -9.45 -20.50 -25.32
N ILE A 452 -8.61 -20.75 -24.30
CA ILE A 452 -8.24 -19.76 -23.30
C ILE A 452 -6.75 -19.46 -23.29
N ARG A 453 -6.41 -18.22 -22.96
CA ARG A 453 -5.05 -17.71 -22.80
C ARG A 453 -4.68 -17.64 -21.33
N PRO A 454 -3.38 -17.85 -21.00
CA PRO A 454 -2.90 -17.76 -19.64
C PRO A 454 -2.93 -16.30 -19.19
N SER A 455 -3.11 -16.07 -17.89
CA SER A 455 -3.09 -14.73 -17.32
C SER A 455 -1.76 -14.01 -17.58
N LEU A 456 -1.81 -12.72 -17.91
CA LEU A 456 -0.62 -11.87 -17.86
C LEU A 456 -0.33 -11.52 -16.40
N ARG A 457 0.65 -12.17 -15.81
CA ARG A 457 1.00 -11.98 -14.40
C ARG A 457 1.66 -10.63 -14.19
N LEU A 458 1.27 -9.94 -13.12
CA LEU A 458 2.00 -8.77 -12.67
C LEU A 458 3.31 -9.20 -12.04
N ALA A 459 4.38 -8.46 -12.30
CA ALA A 459 5.64 -8.69 -11.59
C ALA A 459 5.39 -8.40 -10.11
N ARG A 460 5.60 -9.39 -9.23
CA ARG A 460 5.80 -9.10 -7.81
C ARG A 460 7.20 -8.57 -7.64
N GLU A 461 7.33 -7.44 -6.96
CA GLU A 461 8.63 -7.01 -6.48
C GLU A 461 9.11 -8.07 -5.47
N ALA A 462 9.92 -9.03 -5.94
CA ALA A 462 10.75 -9.80 -5.04
C ALA A 462 11.67 -8.79 -4.35
N ALA A 463 11.77 -8.85 -3.02
CA ALA A 463 12.83 -8.16 -2.32
C ALA A 463 14.18 -8.58 -2.95
N GLY A 464 14.73 -7.71 -3.81
CA GLY A 464 16.09 -7.80 -4.32
C GLY A 464 16.36 -8.43 -5.70
N GLN A 465 15.40 -8.86 -6.54
CA GLN A 465 15.76 -9.37 -7.89
C GLN A 465 14.84 -8.88 -9.04
N ARG A 466 15.52 -8.47 -10.11
CA ARG A 466 15.10 -7.54 -11.18
C ARG A 466 14.50 -8.27 -12.40
N PRO A 467 13.35 -7.86 -12.95
CA PRO A 467 12.92 -8.31 -14.28
C PRO A 467 13.75 -7.63 -15.40
N PRO A 468 13.97 -8.29 -16.55
CA PRO A 468 14.60 -7.64 -17.69
C PRO A 468 13.69 -6.54 -18.25
N ALA A 469 14.29 -5.40 -18.61
CA ALA A 469 13.58 -4.23 -19.09
C ALA A 469 12.90 -4.47 -20.45
N PRO A 470 11.73 -3.87 -20.72
CA PRO A 470 11.32 -3.64 -22.09
C PRO A 470 12.34 -2.71 -22.77
N ALA A 471 12.75 -3.09 -23.98
CA ALA A 471 13.67 -2.34 -24.81
C ALA A 471 13.30 -0.86 -24.90
N THR A 472 14.32 0.00 -24.83
CA THR A 472 14.29 1.44 -25.14
C THR A 472 13.16 1.80 -26.11
N SER A 473 12.13 2.48 -25.60
CA SER A 473 11.08 3.02 -26.45
C SER A 473 11.72 3.99 -27.44
N THR A 474 11.53 3.71 -28.73
CA THR A 474 11.95 4.61 -29.80
C THR A 474 11.33 5.98 -29.51
N GLY A 475 12.16 7.03 -29.38
CA GLY A 475 11.69 8.40 -29.12
C GLY A 475 11.80 8.91 -27.67
N LEU A 476 12.25 8.12 -26.70
CA LEU A 476 12.43 8.60 -25.31
C LEU A 476 13.42 9.77 -25.21
N LEU A 477 14.65 9.61 -25.72
CA LEU A 477 15.68 10.64 -25.61
C LEU A 477 15.31 11.94 -26.35
N PRO A 478 14.83 11.92 -27.60
CA PRO A 478 14.33 13.14 -28.24
C PRO A 478 13.21 13.84 -27.46
N ALA A 479 12.34 13.07 -26.79
CA ALA A 479 11.26 13.63 -25.98
C ALA A 479 11.78 14.22 -24.66
N LEU A 480 12.76 13.58 -24.01
CA LEU A 480 13.47 14.12 -22.86
C LEU A 480 14.20 15.41 -23.22
N GLU A 481 14.96 15.40 -24.32
CA GLU A 481 15.72 16.55 -24.82
C GLU A 481 14.83 17.76 -25.04
N LYS A 482 13.65 17.55 -25.65
CA LYS A 482 12.69 18.62 -25.92
C LYS A 482 12.05 19.19 -24.66
N ALA A 483 11.92 18.38 -23.60
CA ALA A 483 11.24 18.77 -22.36
C ALA A 483 12.20 19.26 -21.28
N ALA A 484 13.51 19.00 -21.41
CA ALA A 484 14.53 19.42 -20.48
C ALA A 484 14.76 20.93 -20.54
N HIS A 485 14.89 21.56 -19.36
CA HIS A 485 15.28 22.95 -19.23
C HIS A 485 16.74 23.02 -18.76
N PRO A 486 17.64 23.70 -19.50
CA PRO A 486 19.04 23.78 -19.13
C PRO A 486 19.23 24.57 -17.84
N LEU A 487 20.06 24.05 -16.93
CA LEU A 487 20.57 24.73 -15.76
C LEU A 487 22.00 25.20 -16.07
N ARG A 488 22.24 26.51 -16.05
CA ARG A 488 23.54 27.07 -16.47
C ARG A 488 24.60 26.97 -15.40
N THR A 489 24.20 26.94 -14.13
CA THR A 489 25.11 26.90 -12.99
C THR A 489 24.39 26.44 -11.72
N VAL A 490 25.13 25.93 -10.74
CA VAL A 490 24.63 25.73 -9.37
C VAL A 490 25.04 26.87 -8.43
N GLU A 491 25.90 27.79 -8.89
CA GLU A 491 26.51 28.81 -8.06
C GLU A 491 25.45 29.81 -7.53
N PRO A 492 25.41 30.09 -6.20
CA PRO A 492 24.35 30.89 -5.59
C PRO A 492 24.20 32.32 -6.12
N THR A 493 25.24 32.88 -6.74
CA THR A 493 25.27 34.23 -7.31
C THR A 493 24.97 34.27 -8.81
N GLY A 494 24.73 33.12 -9.44
CA GLY A 494 24.38 33.04 -10.86
C GLY A 494 23.01 33.65 -11.19
N PRO A 495 22.80 34.20 -12.40
CA PRO A 495 21.57 34.88 -12.80
C PRO A 495 20.37 33.93 -12.84
N PHE A 496 19.16 34.36 -12.46
CA PHE A 496 17.99 33.47 -12.32
C PHE A 496 17.24 33.12 -13.61
N ASP A 497 17.67 33.58 -14.78
CA ASP A 497 16.93 33.36 -16.04
C ASP A 497 16.69 31.88 -16.34
N ASP A 498 17.65 31.03 -16.00
CA ASP A 498 17.57 29.57 -16.13
C ASP A 498 16.74 28.90 -15.03
N LEU A 499 16.30 29.59 -13.97
CA LEU A 499 15.39 29.08 -12.93
C LEU A 499 13.94 29.52 -13.13
N ARG A 500 13.63 30.35 -14.14
CA ARG A 500 12.25 30.78 -14.43
C ARG A 500 11.31 29.60 -14.69
N PRO A 501 11.64 28.62 -15.58
CA PRO A 501 10.81 27.43 -15.76
C PRO A 501 10.66 26.59 -14.50
N LEU A 502 11.70 26.47 -13.66
CA LEU A 502 11.57 25.82 -12.34
C LEU A 502 10.52 26.54 -11.49
N GLY A 503 10.57 27.87 -11.42
CA GLY A 503 9.58 28.66 -10.67
C GLY A 503 8.17 28.63 -11.25
N GLU A 504 8.01 28.35 -12.54
CA GLU A 504 6.70 28.08 -13.16
C GLU A 504 6.19 26.69 -12.77
N ALA A 505 7.07 25.68 -12.77
CA ALA A 505 6.73 24.34 -12.32
C ALA A 505 6.30 24.32 -10.84
N LEU A 506 6.99 25.08 -9.98
CA LEU A 506 6.62 25.18 -8.57
C LEU A 506 5.27 25.90 -8.35
N GLY A 507 4.87 26.78 -9.26
CA GLY A 507 3.58 27.48 -9.23
C GLY A 507 3.35 28.26 -7.92
N ASP A 508 2.15 28.12 -7.37
CA ASP A 508 1.73 28.79 -6.12
C ASP A 508 1.98 27.97 -4.85
N ALA A 509 2.94 27.04 -4.88
CA ALA A 509 3.30 26.24 -3.73
C ALA A 509 3.59 27.12 -2.50
N ARG A 510 3.01 26.74 -1.35
CA ARG A 510 3.30 27.36 -0.06
C ARG A 510 4.50 26.74 0.62
N LEU A 511 4.79 25.48 0.31
CA LEU A 511 5.94 24.75 0.81
C LEU A 511 6.63 24.07 -0.38
N VAL A 512 7.94 24.25 -0.52
CA VAL A 512 8.73 23.56 -1.54
C VAL A 512 9.82 22.74 -0.86
N GLY A 513 9.78 21.42 -1.00
CA GLY A 513 10.85 20.52 -0.60
C GLY A 513 11.92 20.44 -1.68
N VAL A 514 13.17 20.75 -1.34
CA VAL A 514 14.32 20.62 -2.23
C VAL A 514 15.25 19.57 -1.65
N GLY A 515 15.39 18.45 -2.36
CA GLY A 515 16.13 17.29 -1.91
C GLY A 515 17.65 17.42 -2.10
N GLN A 516 18.35 16.35 -1.79
CA GLN A 516 19.73 16.07 -2.17
C GLN A 516 19.93 14.55 -2.20
N ALA A 517 20.59 14.03 -3.24
CA ALA A 517 20.85 12.58 -3.36
C ALA A 517 22.05 12.11 -2.52
N VAL A 518 22.86 13.03 -2.03
CA VAL A 518 23.97 12.79 -1.10
C VAL A 518 24.16 14.06 -0.27
N HIS A 519 24.39 13.93 1.04
CA HIS A 519 24.67 15.11 1.88
C HIS A 519 26.06 15.69 1.62
N GLY A 520 26.95 14.90 1.02
CA GLY A 520 28.35 15.19 0.78
C GLY A 520 28.71 16.16 -0.35
N SER A 521 27.74 16.80 -0.99
CA SER A 521 27.95 17.55 -2.25
C SER A 521 27.94 19.06 -2.06
N SER A 522 28.99 19.74 -2.53
CA SER A 522 29.03 21.20 -2.65
C SER A 522 27.96 21.70 -3.62
N ASP A 523 27.80 21.04 -4.76
CA ASP A 523 26.89 21.50 -5.83
C ASP A 523 25.41 21.39 -5.43
N PHE A 524 25.01 20.36 -4.68
CA PHE A 524 23.64 20.28 -4.15
C PHE A 524 23.35 21.36 -3.11
N LEU A 525 24.27 21.61 -2.18
CA LEU A 525 24.12 22.68 -1.19
C LEU A 525 24.12 24.07 -1.83
N ALA A 526 24.99 24.30 -2.81
CA ALA A 526 25.03 25.52 -3.61
C ALA A 526 23.72 25.72 -4.40
N LEU A 527 23.19 24.66 -5.02
CA LEU A 527 21.92 24.72 -5.73
C LEU A 527 20.74 24.99 -4.77
N GLN A 528 20.68 24.36 -3.61
CA GLN A 528 19.66 24.65 -2.59
C GLN A 528 19.71 26.11 -2.16
N HIS A 529 20.91 26.67 -1.93
CA HIS A 529 21.10 28.09 -1.67
C HIS A 529 20.58 28.93 -2.85
N ARG A 530 21.00 28.64 -4.09
CA ARG A 530 20.57 29.38 -5.29
C ARG A 530 19.06 29.37 -5.47
N VAL A 531 18.42 28.21 -5.32
CA VAL A 531 16.96 28.05 -5.41
C VAL A 531 16.27 28.84 -4.31
N PHE A 532 16.78 28.80 -3.07
CA PHE A 532 16.20 29.58 -1.99
C PHE A 532 16.26 31.09 -2.27
N ARG A 533 17.40 31.60 -2.78
CA ARG A 533 17.53 33.00 -3.19
C ARG A 533 16.50 33.38 -4.24
N TYR A 534 16.38 32.58 -5.30
CA TYR A 534 15.38 32.79 -6.34
C TYR A 534 13.96 32.79 -5.76
N LEU A 535 13.62 31.84 -4.88
CA LEU A 535 12.30 31.78 -4.26
C LEU A 535 12.01 32.99 -3.36
N VAL A 536 13.02 33.52 -2.67
CA VAL A 536 12.91 34.73 -1.84
C VAL A 536 12.74 35.97 -2.72
N GLU A 537 13.64 36.18 -3.68
CA GLU A 537 13.73 37.39 -4.50
C GLU A 537 12.57 37.47 -5.52
N GLU A 538 12.10 36.34 -6.06
CA GLU A 538 11.12 36.31 -7.17
C GLU A 538 9.76 35.67 -6.83
N LYS A 539 9.65 34.85 -5.75
CA LYS A 539 8.46 34.03 -5.47
C LYS A 539 7.84 34.22 -4.07
N GLY A 540 8.37 35.15 -3.28
CA GLY A 540 7.80 35.54 -1.99
C GLY A 540 8.02 34.55 -0.84
N PHE A 541 9.05 33.70 -0.92
CA PHE A 541 9.41 32.80 0.18
C PHE A 541 10.17 33.56 1.26
N ARG A 542 9.92 33.26 2.54
CA ARG A 542 10.59 33.93 3.68
C ARG A 542 11.07 32.98 4.77
N THR A 543 10.96 31.68 4.58
CA THR A 543 11.40 30.71 5.61
C THR A 543 12.16 29.58 4.96
N LEU A 544 13.33 29.27 5.50
CA LEU A 544 14.07 28.06 5.21
C LEU A 544 13.96 27.12 6.43
N VAL A 545 13.43 25.93 6.20
CA VAL A 545 13.48 24.81 7.15
C VAL A 545 14.56 23.85 6.65
N LEU A 546 15.55 23.55 7.49
CA LEU A 546 16.60 22.59 7.21
C LEU A 546 16.37 21.31 8.01
N GLU A 547 16.71 20.16 7.42
CA GLU A 547 16.90 18.89 8.12
C GLU A 547 18.05 19.00 9.13
N ALA A 548 17.73 19.57 10.28
CA ALA A 548 18.67 19.96 11.32
C ALA A 548 17.97 19.96 12.68
N PRO A 549 18.73 19.81 13.79
CA PRO A 549 18.19 19.92 15.12
C PRO A 549 17.44 21.24 15.33
N TRP A 550 16.34 21.18 16.07
CA TRP A 550 15.53 22.36 16.37
C TRP A 550 16.32 23.49 17.05
N SER A 551 17.25 23.14 17.95
CA SER A 551 18.12 24.12 18.63
C SER A 551 18.97 24.93 17.67
N ALA A 552 19.58 24.27 16.67
CA ALA A 552 20.36 24.92 15.63
C ALA A 552 19.53 25.97 14.89
N GLY A 553 18.29 25.60 14.53
CA GLY A 553 17.32 26.48 13.90
C GLY A 553 17.10 27.76 14.69
N LEU A 554 16.83 27.64 15.99
CA LEU A 554 16.55 28.78 16.86
C LEU A 554 17.75 29.71 17.06
N ARG A 555 18.96 29.14 17.19
CA ARG A 555 20.19 29.92 17.41
C ARG A 555 20.59 30.69 16.15
N LEU A 556 20.50 30.05 14.98
CA LEU A 556 20.79 30.68 13.70
C LEU A 556 19.74 31.75 13.36
N ASP A 557 18.46 31.50 13.64
CA ASP A 557 17.40 32.50 13.43
C ASP A 557 17.57 33.73 14.35
N ASP A 558 18.00 33.57 15.61
CA ASP A 558 18.33 34.71 16.48
C ASP A 558 19.51 35.53 15.91
N TYR A 559 20.54 34.86 15.37
CA TYR A 559 21.62 35.53 14.65
C TYR A 559 21.11 36.29 13.43
N LEU A 560 20.24 35.68 12.61
CA LEU A 560 19.69 36.32 11.42
C LEU A 560 18.90 37.59 11.73
N LEU A 561 18.18 37.61 12.86
CA LEU A 561 17.35 38.75 13.25
C LEU A 561 18.16 39.83 13.99
N THR A 562 19.02 39.42 14.92
CA THR A 562 19.65 40.33 15.87
C THR A 562 21.13 40.61 15.56
N GLY A 563 21.77 39.76 14.77
CA GLY A 563 23.22 39.79 14.54
C GLY A 563 24.04 39.32 15.75
N ARG A 564 23.41 38.79 16.80
CA ARG A 564 24.10 38.27 17.99
C ARG A 564 24.57 36.84 17.76
N GLY A 565 25.77 36.54 18.25
CA GLY A 565 26.42 35.25 18.07
C GLY A 565 27.28 35.17 16.81
N ASP A 566 28.01 34.08 16.68
CA ASP A 566 28.83 33.76 15.51
C ASP A 566 28.24 32.50 14.85
N PRO A 567 27.75 32.58 13.59
CA PRO A 567 27.13 31.45 12.91
C PRO A 567 28.09 30.28 12.73
N ALA A 568 29.39 30.51 12.50
CA ALA A 568 30.36 29.43 12.35
C ALA A 568 30.53 28.65 13.67
N ARG A 569 30.56 29.38 14.79
CA ARG A 569 30.58 28.78 16.13
C ARG A 569 29.28 28.03 16.45
N ILE A 570 28.12 28.60 16.14
CA ILE A 570 26.82 27.93 16.33
C ILE A 570 26.78 26.62 15.54
N MET A 571 27.19 26.63 14.28
CA MET A 571 27.29 25.43 13.45
C MET A 571 28.29 24.42 14.03
N ALA A 572 29.43 24.87 14.55
CA ALA A 572 30.42 24.00 15.19
C ALA A 572 29.89 23.30 16.45
N GLU A 573 29.03 23.96 17.22
CA GLU A 573 28.44 23.41 18.44
C GLU A 573 27.22 22.52 18.17
N GLU A 574 26.38 22.86 17.18
CA GLU A 574 25.08 22.20 16.95
C GLU A 574 25.13 21.11 15.87
N PHE A 575 25.90 21.30 14.79
CA PHE A 575 25.97 20.36 13.67
C PHE A 575 27.02 19.28 13.95
N GLN A 576 26.66 18.32 14.78
CA GLN A 576 27.50 17.19 15.21
C GLN A 576 26.90 15.85 14.74
N ASN A 577 27.67 14.76 14.82
CA ASN A 577 27.27 13.43 14.35
C ASN A 577 26.76 13.46 12.89
N ALA A 578 25.58 12.88 12.60
CA ALA A 578 24.99 12.86 11.27
C ALA A 578 24.77 14.26 10.65
N TYR A 579 24.77 15.33 11.44
CA TYR A 579 24.63 16.71 10.94
C TYR A 579 25.96 17.36 10.55
N LEU A 580 27.11 16.71 10.72
CA LEU A 580 28.42 17.22 10.26
C LEU A 580 28.39 17.59 8.77
N PHE A 581 27.56 16.92 7.99
CA PHE A 581 27.38 17.18 6.56
C PHE A 581 26.69 18.52 6.26
N MET A 582 26.05 19.14 7.26
CA MET A 582 25.50 20.50 7.17
C MET A 582 26.49 21.56 7.73
N ARG A 583 27.60 21.13 8.35
CA ARG A 583 28.66 22.01 8.87
C ARG A 583 29.66 22.39 7.77
N THR A 584 29.18 23.18 6.81
CA THR A 584 29.91 23.45 5.56
C THR A 584 29.99 24.93 5.23
N GLY A 585 30.99 25.29 4.42
CA GLY A 585 31.14 26.65 3.89
C GLY A 585 29.92 27.08 3.07
N GLU A 586 29.31 26.16 2.33
CA GLU A 586 28.10 26.42 1.53
C GLU A 586 26.90 26.83 2.39
N VAL A 587 26.67 26.13 3.50
CA VAL A 587 25.58 26.46 4.45
C VAL A 587 25.89 27.77 5.20
N LEU A 588 27.15 28.01 5.56
CA LEU A 588 27.57 29.28 6.17
C LEU A 588 27.40 30.47 5.22
N ASP A 589 27.75 30.30 3.95
CA ASP A 589 27.57 31.33 2.91
C ASP A 589 26.07 31.65 2.72
N LEU A 590 25.19 30.64 2.78
CA LEU A 590 23.73 30.81 2.79
C LEU A 590 23.27 31.62 4.02
N ILE A 591 23.75 31.28 5.22
CA ILE A 591 23.40 32.00 6.46
C ILE A 591 23.86 33.47 6.40
N HIS A 592 25.07 33.72 5.88
CA HIS A 592 25.57 35.08 5.68
C HIS A 592 24.73 35.87 4.67
N TRP A 593 24.34 35.24 3.55
CA TRP A 593 23.44 35.87 2.59
C TRP A 593 22.08 36.19 3.22
N MET A 594 21.48 35.26 3.97
CA MET A 594 20.21 35.50 4.68
C MET A 594 20.32 36.69 5.65
N ARG A 595 21.44 36.82 6.37
CA ARG A 595 21.67 37.96 7.26
C ARG A 595 21.81 39.27 6.48
N ALA A 596 22.58 39.27 5.40
CA ALA A 596 22.71 40.44 4.53
C ALA A 596 21.36 40.87 3.94
N TYR A 597 20.53 39.90 3.53
CA TYR A 597 19.16 40.15 3.08
C TYR A 597 18.32 40.81 4.18
N ASN A 598 18.36 40.30 5.41
CA ASN A 598 17.61 40.88 6.54
C ASN A 598 18.08 42.29 6.93
N ILE A 599 19.37 42.60 6.77
CA ILE A 599 19.89 43.95 6.98
C ILE A 599 19.35 44.91 5.90
N ALA A 600 19.29 44.45 4.65
CA ALA A 600 18.76 45.24 3.54
C ALA A 600 17.22 45.37 3.58
N HIS A 601 16.52 44.40 4.17
CA HIS A 601 15.05 44.30 4.22
C HIS A 601 14.56 44.13 5.68
N PRO A 602 14.74 45.14 6.55
CA PRO A 602 14.41 45.02 7.97
C PRO A 602 12.93 44.77 8.25
N ASP A 603 12.04 45.20 7.37
CA ASP A 603 10.58 45.03 7.49
C ASP A 603 10.05 43.73 6.85
N ASP A 604 10.90 42.97 6.16
CA ASP A 604 10.53 41.73 5.46
C ASP A 604 11.64 40.65 5.59
N PRO A 605 11.98 40.24 6.82
CA PRO A 605 13.12 39.36 7.05
C PRO A 605 12.83 37.91 6.64
N VAL A 606 13.86 37.24 6.12
CA VAL A 606 13.90 35.77 6.01
C VAL A 606 14.19 35.12 7.37
N ARG A 607 13.65 33.92 7.55
CA ARG A 607 13.71 33.10 8.76
C ARG A 607 14.43 31.78 8.51
N PHE A 608 15.10 31.26 9.53
CA PHE A 608 15.76 29.96 9.51
C PHE A 608 15.14 29.04 10.58
N ALA A 609 15.01 27.76 10.29
CA ALA A 609 14.38 26.79 11.17
C ALA A 609 14.98 25.40 11.00
N GLY A 610 15.04 24.64 12.10
CA GLY A 610 15.26 23.20 12.10
C GLY A 610 13.95 22.48 12.37
N ASN A 611 13.78 21.27 11.86
CA ASN A 611 12.59 20.45 12.05
C ASN A 611 12.85 19.09 12.71
N ASP A 612 14.11 18.71 12.93
CA ASP A 612 14.48 17.37 13.37
C ASP A 612 14.45 17.20 14.90
N SER A 613 14.24 15.95 15.34
CA SER A 613 14.04 15.54 16.74
C SER A 613 15.26 14.88 17.36
N SER A 614 16.46 15.25 16.92
CA SER A 614 17.72 14.69 17.43
C SER A 614 18.31 15.44 18.63
N TYR A 615 18.13 16.76 18.70
CA TYR A 615 18.68 17.57 19.78
C TYR A 615 17.85 18.83 20.05
N ALA A 616 17.53 19.06 21.33
CA ALA A 616 16.73 20.20 21.78
C ALA A 616 17.55 21.38 22.31
N GLY A 617 18.82 21.17 22.64
CA GLY A 617 19.68 22.19 23.28
C GLY A 617 19.27 22.54 24.73
N PRO A 618 20.19 23.12 25.51
CA PRO A 618 19.90 23.56 26.87
C PRO A 618 18.91 24.73 26.95
N GLU A 619 18.90 25.62 25.95
CA GLU A 619 18.10 26.85 25.96
C GLU A 619 16.59 26.58 25.90
N LEU A 620 16.16 25.46 25.32
CA LEU A 620 14.73 25.10 25.29
C LEU A 620 14.22 24.80 26.71
N TYR A 621 15.01 24.07 27.51
CA TYR A 621 14.67 23.79 28.90
C TYR A 621 14.59 25.10 29.70
N ASP A 622 15.57 25.99 29.52
CA ASP A 622 15.59 27.30 30.19
C ASP A 622 14.38 28.14 29.81
N ARG A 623 14.00 28.18 28.52
CA ARG A 623 12.81 28.91 28.05
C ARG A 623 11.51 28.36 28.64
N VAL A 624 11.40 27.05 28.79
CA VAL A 624 10.23 26.42 29.44
C VAL A 624 10.18 26.78 30.93
N VAL A 625 11.29 26.60 31.65
CA VAL A 625 11.36 26.89 33.09
C VAL A 625 11.14 28.37 33.38
N ASP A 626 11.73 29.27 32.58
CA ASP A 626 11.55 30.72 32.70
C ASP A 626 10.11 31.14 32.46
N HIS A 627 9.46 30.54 31.47
CA HIS A 627 8.05 30.78 31.21
C HIS A 627 7.17 30.29 32.37
N VAL A 628 7.42 29.09 32.87
CA VAL A 628 6.72 28.55 34.04
C VAL A 628 6.92 29.46 35.25
N ARG A 629 8.15 29.90 35.53
CA ARG A 629 8.44 30.82 36.64
C ARG A 629 7.62 32.11 36.57
N ARG A 630 7.44 32.68 35.37
CA ARG A 630 6.72 33.94 35.18
C ARG A 630 5.21 33.78 35.12
N ALA A 631 4.72 32.78 34.38
CA ALA A 631 3.32 32.65 34.03
C ALA A 631 2.54 31.64 34.89
N HIS A 632 3.23 30.62 35.42
CA HIS A 632 2.65 29.53 36.21
C HIS A 632 3.57 29.17 37.40
N PRO A 633 3.87 30.12 38.31
CA PRO A 633 4.80 29.87 39.42
C PRO A 633 4.36 28.73 40.34
N ASP A 634 3.07 28.40 40.36
CA ASP A 634 2.50 27.24 41.03
C ASP A 634 3.03 25.89 40.47
N LEU A 635 3.36 25.83 39.17
CA LEU A 635 3.92 24.64 38.52
C LEU A 635 5.45 24.57 38.64
N LEU A 636 6.12 25.66 39.05
CA LEU A 636 7.58 25.75 39.01
C LEU A 636 8.29 24.66 39.82
N PRO A 637 7.89 24.31 41.06
CA PRO A 637 8.54 23.24 41.81
C PRO A 637 8.43 21.89 41.09
N THR A 638 7.24 21.57 40.54
CA THR A 638 6.97 20.32 39.83
C THR A 638 7.75 20.24 38.51
N VAL A 639 7.76 21.30 37.71
CA VAL A 639 8.49 21.32 36.43
C VAL A 639 10.00 21.26 36.67
N THR A 640 10.51 21.98 37.68
CA THR A 640 11.94 21.93 38.04
C THR A 640 12.36 20.53 38.46
N GLU A 641 11.49 19.81 39.19
CA GLU A 641 11.72 18.42 39.56
C GLU A 641 11.70 17.49 38.33
N LEU A 642 10.64 17.56 37.52
CA LEU A 642 10.51 16.71 36.32
C LEU A 642 11.68 16.88 35.35
N TYR A 643 12.25 18.08 35.23
CA TYR A 643 13.43 18.35 34.39
C TYR A 643 14.79 18.17 35.09
N ARG A 644 14.84 17.78 36.36
CA ARG A 644 16.10 17.61 37.09
C ARG A 644 17.03 16.60 36.40
N GLY A 645 18.21 17.06 35.97
CA GLY A 645 19.20 16.22 35.28
C GLY A 645 18.87 15.87 33.83
N LEU A 646 17.80 16.44 33.24
CA LEU A 646 17.47 16.25 31.82
C LEU A 646 18.05 17.32 30.90
N ARG A 647 18.26 18.53 31.43
CA ARG A 647 18.88 19.64 30.69
C ARG A 647 20.30 19.24 30.22
N PRO A 648 20.62 19.33 28.91
CA PRO A 648 21.95 19.02 28.40
C PRO A 648 23.06 19.83 29.10
N THR A 649 24.15 19.14 29.45
CA THR A 649 25.38 19.74 30.03
C THR A 649 26.65 19.38 29.26
N LEU A 650 26.55 18.41 28.34
CA LEU A 650 27.63 18.00 27.44
C LEU A 650 27.51 18.75 26.10
N PRO A 651 28.60 18.83 25.30
CA PRO A 651 28.52 19.21 23.89
C PRO A 651 27.44 18.41 23.14
N ALA A 652 26.82 18.98 22.10
CA ALA A 652 25.65 18.39 21.45
C ALA A 652 25.90 16.95 20.96
N GLY A 653 27.03 16.70 20.29
CA GLY A 653 27.43 15.37 19.82
C GLY A 653 27.53 14.34 20.94
N GLU A 654 28.26 14.68 21.99
CA GLU A 654 28.42 13.83 23.19
C GLU A 654 27.10 13.60 23.91
N HIS A 655 26.24 14.63 23.99
CA HIS A 655 24.92 14.50 24.60
C HIS A 655 24.01 13.56 23.81
N MET A 656 23.98 13.68 22.48
CA MET A 656 23.18 12.79 21.62
C MET A 656 23.62 11.34 21.80
N VAL A 657 24.93 11.06 21.77
CA VAL A 657 25.47 9.71 21.98
C VAL A 657 25.12 9.20 23.38
N ALA A 658 25.39 9.97 24.42
CA ALA A 658 25.12 9.56 25.81
C ALA A 658 23.61 9.36 26.08
N SER A 659 22.74 10.14 25.43
CA SER A 659 21.29 9.97 25.57
C SER A 659 20.79 8.70 24.87
N PHE A 660 21.33 8.39 23.69
CA PHE A 660 20.99 7.21 22.91
C PHE A 660 21.53 5.91 23.54
N GLU A 661 22.76 5.92 24.05
CA GLU A 661 23.42 4.75 24.68
C GLU A 661 22.95 4.48 26.11
N ALA A 662 22.15 5.38 26.71
CA ALA A 662 21.59 5.15 28.03
C ALA A 662 20.69 3.89 28.04
N PRO A 663 20.60 3.16 29.17
CA PRO A 663 19.71 2.00 29.28
C PRO A 663 18.27 2.37 28.88
N LEU A 664 17.59 1.48 28.13
CA LEU A 664 16.25 1.75 27.60
C LEU A 664 15.23 2.17 28.68
N ALA A 665 15.34 1.62 29.89
CA ALA A 665 14.51 2.02 31.03
C ALA A 665 14.72 3.50 31.42
N VAL A 666 15.96 3.99 31.39
CA VAL A 666 16.30 5.40 31.64
C VAL A 666 15.75 6.28 30.51
N ARG A 667 15.89 5.84 29.24
CA ARG A 667 15.34 6.56 28.08
C ARG A 667 13.80 6.68 28.18
N ARG A 668 13.11 5.61 28.57
CA ARG A 668 11.65 5.61 28.81
C ARG A 668 11.24 6.48 30.00
N GLU A 669 11.99 6.49 31.10
CA GLU A 669 11.75 7.41 32.23
C GLU A 669 11.83 8.89 31.78
N LYS A 670 12.80 9.24 30.91
CA LYS A 670 12.88 10.61 30.34
C LYS A 670 11.60 10.96 29.56
N VAL A 671 11.03 10.03 28.80
CA VAL A 671 9.76 10.24 28.06
C VAL A 671 8.62 10.55 29.00
N GLU A 672 8.47 9.77 30.08
CA GLU A 672 7.40 9.98 31.08
C GLU A 672 7.51 11.38 31.70
N ARG A 673 8.73 11.77 32.10
CA ARG A 673 8.99 13.04 32.77
C ARG A 673 8.77 14.24 31.86
N THR A 674 9.28 14.18 30.62
CA THR A 674 9.09 15.25 29.63
C THR A 674 7.64 15.34 29.17
N GLY A 675 6.96 14.20 28.98
CA GLY A 675 5.55 14.12 28.66
C GLY A 675 4.69 14.76 29.74
N ARG A 676 5.02 14.55 31.01
CA ARG A 676 4.31 15.18 32.13
C ARG A 676 4.43 16.70 32.14
N VAL A 677 5.60 17.25 31.81
CA VAL A 677 5.76 18.72 31.69
C VAL A 677 4.91 19.26 30.54
N LEU A 678 4.92 18.58 29.39
CA LEU A 678 4.10 18.95 28.24
C LEU A 678 2.60 18.94 28.57
N GLU A 679 2.10 17.90 29.25
CA GLU A 679 0.71 17.82 29.72
C GLU A 679 0.34 18.97 30.64
N LEU A 680 1.20 19.29 31.62
CA LEU A 680 0.96 20.38 32.57
C LEU A 680 0.82 21.73 31.85
N LEU A 681 1.65 21.98 30.84
CA LEU A 681 1.56 23.21 30.04
C LEU A 681 0.31 23.20 29.13
N ARG A 682 0.02 22.09 28.45
CA ARG A 682 -1.18 21.97 27.60
C ARG A 682 -2.48 22.15 28.40
N ALA A 683 -2.55 21.63 29.62
CA ALA A 683 -3.71 21.80 30.49
C ALA A 683 -4.02 23.28 30.82
N ARG A 684 -3.01 24.15 30.75
CA ARG A 684 -3.14 25.61 30.96
C ARG A 684 -3.46 26.39 29.68
N SER A 685 -3.67 25.71 28.55
CA SER A 685 -3.98 26.35 27.26
C SER A 685 -5.46 26.75 27.09
N PHE A 686 -6.34 26.52 28.06
CA PHE A 686 -7.75 26.95 28.04
C PHE A 686 -7.93 28.44 28.38
N ALA A 687 -7.57 29.33 27.45
CA ALA A 687 -8.00 30.73 27.47
C ALA A 687 -7.97 31.37 26.06
N GLY A 688 -8.60 30.73 25.08
CA GLY A 688 -9.18 31.36 23.88
C GLY A 688 -8.42 32.50 23.19
N ARG A 689 -7.11 32.40 22.93
CA ARG A 689 -6.38 33.38 22.10
C ARG A 689 -5.47 32.68 21.09
N THR A 690 -5.51 33.21 19.87
CA THR A 690 -4.82 32.76 18.65
C THR A 690 -3.30 32.65 18.81
N VAL A 691 -2.72 31.82 17.93
CA VAL A 691 -1.38 31.21 17.98
C VAL A 691 -0.22 32.18 17.70
N ALA A 692 -0.45 33.33 17.08
CA ALA A 692 0.61 34.30 16.80
C ALA A 692 0.93 35.17 18.03
N GLY A 693 2.14 35.06 18.57
CA GLY A 693 2.66 35.95 19.62
C GLY A 693 2.39 35.55 21.07
N ASN A 694 1.75 34.39 21.34
CA ASN A 694 1.54 33.92 22.71
C ASN A 694 2.81 33.24 23.27
N ALA A 695 3.46 33.89 24.26
CA ALA A 695 4.62 33.33 24.97
C ALA A 695 4.35 31.93 25.54
N HIS A 696 3.11 31.64 25.94
CA HIS A 696 2.71 30.32 26.42
C HIS A 696 2.67 29.27 25.30
N ALA A 697 2.16 29.59 24.12
CA ALA A 697 2.16 28.66 22.99
C ALA A 697 3.60 28.30 22.57
N ARG A 698 4.52 29.28 22.61
CA ARG A 698 5.96 29.01 22.38
C ARG A 698 6.57 28.11 23.45
N ALA A 699 6.21 28.30 24.72
CA ALA A 699 6.68 27.42 25.80
C ALA A 699 6.14 25.99 25.66
N VAL A 700 4.86 25.82 25.28
CA VAL A 700 4.29 24.51 24.95
C VAL A 700 5.05 23.86 23.80
N GLN A 701 5.36 24.60 22.73
CA GLN A 701 6.15 24.05 21.63
C GLN A 701 7.55 23.64 22.09
N ASN A 702 8.25 24.46 22.86
CA ASN A 702 9.59 24.10 23.36
C ASN A 702 9.55 22.82 24.21
N ALA A 703 8.52 22.66 25.05
CA ALA A 703 8.31 21.43 25.82
C ALA A 703 7.96 20.22 24.94
N ASP A 704 7.20 20.45 23.85
CA ASP A 704 6.88 19.42 22.87
C ASP A 704 8.14 18.93 22.16
N ILE A 705 9.02 19.83 21.70
CA ILE A 705 10.31 19.47 21.09
C ILE A 705 11.20 18.70 22.06
N ILE A 706 11.30 19.13 23.32
CA ILE A 706 12.04 18.39 24.37
C ILE A 706 11.48 16.96 24.50
N HIS A 707 10.16 16.81 24.52
CA HIS A 707 9.51 15.51 24.60
C HIS A 707 9.72 14.67 23.33
N GLN A 708 9.69 15.28 22.15
CA GLN A 708 9.95 14.61 20.88
C GLN A 708 11.36 14.01 20.84
N VAL A 709 12.38 14.76 21.28
CA VAL A 709 13.76 14.25 21.38
C VAL A 709 13.82 13.08 22.36
N ALA A 710 13.25 13.22 23.56
CA ALA A 710 13.24 12.12 24.54
C ALA A 710 12.53 10.86 24.00
N ARG A 711 11.48 11.03 23.19
CA ARG A 711 10.74 9.92 22.58
C ARG A 711 11.51 9.28 21.42
N GLN A 712 12.17 10.07 20.57
CA GLN A 712 13.05 9.55 19.51
C GLN A 712 14.15 8.67 20.11
N ASP A 713 14.72 9.11 21.23
CA ASP A 713 15.73 8.36 21.95
C ASP A 713 15.17 7.11 22.62
N ALA A 714 13.86 6.95 22.84
CA ALA A 714 13.32 5.85 23.65
C ALA A 714 12.89 4.61 22.86
N PHE A 715 13.10 4.59 21.54
CA PHE A 715 12.94 3.40 20.71
C PHE A 715 14.13 2.44 20.87
N ASP A 716 13.87 1.14 20.79
CA ASP A 716 14.88 0.10 20.83
C ASP A 716 15.41 -0.22 19.42
N TYR A 717 16.49 0.45 19.02
CA TYR A 717 17.07 0.27 17.67
C TYR A 717 17.80 -1.06 17.47
N ASP A 718 17.94 -1.88 18.53
CA ASP A 718 18.39 -3.27 18.40
C ASP A 718 17.23 -4.21 18.00
N ASP A 719 15.97 -3.76 18.15
CA ASP A 719 14.78 -4.46 17.67
C ASP A 719 14.33 -3.91 16.30
N PRO A 720 14.31 -4.72 15.23
CA PRO A 720 13.97 -4.22 13.88
C PRO A 720 12.56 -3.63 13.74
N ALA A 721 11.60 -4.05 14.58
CA ALA A 721 10.25 -3.50 14.53
C ALA A 721 10.18 -2.14 15.22
N ASP A 722 10.83 -1.99 16.38
CA ASP A 722 10.91 -0.74 17.13
C ASP A 722 11.82 0.28 16.42
N GLU A 723 12.89 -0.16 15.74
CA GLU A 723 13.69 0.66 14.82
C GLU A 723 12.80 1.27 13.73
N ARG A 724 11.99 0.44 13.05
CA ARG A 724 11.06 0.90 12.02
C ARG A 724 10.04 1.90 12.55
N GLU A 725 9.54 1.71 13.79
CA GLU A 725 8.65 2.66 14.45
C GLU A 725 9.37 3.98 14.76
N GLY A 726 10.62 3.92 15.24
CA GLY A 726 11.46 5.09 15.50
C GLY A 726 11.78 5.91 14.26
N LEU A 727 12.05 5.25 13.13
CA LEU A 727 12.22 5.91 11.83
C LEU A 727 10.92 6.55 11.34
N ALA A 728 9.78 5.86 11.49
CA ALA A 728 8.47 6.41 11.15
C ALA A 728 8.12 7.63 12.02
N TYR A 729 8.47 7.58 13.30
CA TYR A 729 8.27 8.65 14.25
C TYR A 729 9.06 9.89 13.86
N ARG A 730 10.36 9.75 13.50
CA ARG A 730 11.23 10.85 13.08
C ARG A 730 10.63 11.66 11.93
N ASP A 731 10.25 11.01 10.82
CA ASP A 731 9.68 11.72 9.67
C ASP A 731 8.28 12.29 9.95
N THR A 732 7.54 11.68 10.87
CA THR A 732 6.27 12.24 11.36
C THR A 732 6.49 13.56 12.10
N VAL A 733 7.41 13.59 13.06
CA VAL A 733 7.70 14.82 13.82
C VAL A 733 8.37 15.89 12.96
N MET A 734 9.24 15.50 12.02
CA MET A 734 9.81 16.47 11.06
C MET A 734 8.74 17.11 10.17
N ALA A 735 7.73 16.35 9.72
CA ALA A 735 6.59 16.90 9.01
C ALA A 735 5.77 17.86 9.89
N ASP A 736 5.45 17.45 11.12
CA ASP A 736 4.68 18.27 12.06
C ASP A 736 5.40 19.58 12.44
N ASN A 737 6.71 19.51 12.68
CA ASN A 737 7.56 20.66 12.98
C ASN A 737 7.65 21.62 11.78
N THR A 738 7.73 21.09 10.56
CA THR A 738 7.69 21.90 9.33
C THR A 738 6.35 22.61 9.17
N LEU A 739 5.25 21.90 9.38
CA LEU A 739 3.90 22.48 9.35
C LEU A 739 3.69 23.50 10.48
N TRP A 740 4.31 23.29 11.64
CA TRP A 740 4.30 24.26 12.73
C TRP A 740 4.98 25.55 12.30
N TRP A 741 6.20 25.48 11.76
CA TRP A 741 6.91 26.66 11.24
C TRP A 741 6.12 27.38 10.16
N LEU A 742 5.56 26.65 9.20
CA LEU A 742 4.70 27.21 8.14
C LEU A 742 3.50 27.99 8.72
N ARG A 743 2.88 27.50 9.80
CA ARG A 743 1.80 28.20 10.50
C ARG A 743 2.28 29.41 11.30
N GLN A 744 3.45 29.30 11.95
CA GLN A 744 3.97 30.37 12.80
C GLN A 744 4.47 31.57 12.00
N THR A 745 5.16 31.32 10.89
CA THR A 745 5.67 32.41 10.04
C THR A 745 4.58 32.92 9.11
N GLY A 746 3.63 32.07 8.71
CA GLY A 746 2.59 32.40 7.73
C GLY A 746 3.12 32.61 6.31
N ALA A 747 4.45 32.56 6.13
CA ALA A 747 5.13 32.79 4.87
C ALA A 747 5.22 31.51 4.02
N ARG A 748 5.56 31.67 2.74
CA ARG A 748 5.99 30.54 1.91
C ARG A 748 7.35 30.04 2.38
N THR A 749 7.52 28.73 2.44
CA THR A 749 8.65 28.05 3.08
C THR A 749 9.36 27.11 2.12
N MET A 750 10.69 27.13 2.12
CA MET A 750 11.50 26.07 1.51
C MET A 750 11.94 25.09 2.59
N LEU A 751 11.78 23.80 2.33
CA LEU A 751 12.31 22.70 3.13
C LEU A 751 13.52 22.12 2.39
N ALA A 752 14.69 22.11 3.01
CA ALA A 752 15.90 21.48 2.48
C ALA A 752 16.25 20.25 3.30
N ALA A 753 16.29 19.07 2.67
CA ALA A 753 16.58 17.80 3.32
C ALA A 753 17.12 16.77 2.31
N HIS A 754 17.47 15.56 2.75
CA HIS A 754 17.70 14.44 1.84
C HIS A 754 16.47 14.18 0.94
N ASN A 755 16.69 13.68 -0.28
CA ASN A 755 15.63 13.24 -1.19
C ASN A 755 14.59 12.34 -0.49
N GLY A 756 15.08 11.38 0.29
CA GLY A 756 14.25 10.46 1.08
C GLY A 756 13.27 11.12 2.05
N HIS A 757 13.57 12.32 2.54
CA HIS A 757 12.69 13.06 3.45
C HIS A 757 11.73 14.00 2.70
N VAL A 758 12.14 14.56 1.55
CA VAL A 758 11.28 15.48 0.79
C VAL A 758 10.35 14.78 -0.20
N TYR A 759 10.66 13.56 -0.63
CA TYR A 759 9.86 12.83 -1.62
C TYR A 759 8.42 12.57 -1.18
N LEU A 760 7.56 12.33 -2.17
CA LEU A 760 6.14 12.06 -1.97
C LEU A 760 5.86 10.59 -1.64
N GLN A 761 6.71 9.67 -2.14
CA GLN A 761 6.64 8.23 -1.90
C GLN A 761 8.01 7.68 -1.43
N GLY A 762 7.98 6.84 -0.40
CA GLY A 762 9.16 6.16 0.14
C GLY A 762 9.65 5.06 -0.78
N TYR A 763 10.97 4.88 -0.85
CA TYR A 763 11.65 3.90 -1.69
C TYR A 763 12.47 2.87 -0.88
N ASP A 764 12.75 3.15 0.39
CA ASP A 764 13.40 2.21 1.29
C ASP A 764 12.32 1.43 2.06
N PRO A 765 12.21 0.10 1.87
CA PRO A 765 11.21 -0.69 2.57
C PRO A 765 11.36 -0.66 4.09
N ASN A 766 12.56 -0.35 4.61
CA ASN A 766 12.85 -0.20 6.04
C ASN A 766 12.50 1.20 6.58
N TYR A 767 12.13 2.13 5.71
CA TYR A 767 11.73 3.49 6.05
C TYR A 767 10.25 3.71 5.70
N PRO A 768 9.31 3.29 6.57
CA PRO A 768 7.90 3.12 6.19
C PRO A 768 7.12 4.44 6.02
N VAL A 769 7.60 5.53 6.62
CA VAL A 769 6.96 6.84 6.56
C VAL A 769 8.00 7.86 6.12
N ILE A 770 7.63 8.71 5.17
CA ILE A 770 8.46 9.83 4.75
C ILE A 770 7.74 11.16 4.90
N GLN A 771 8.48 12.18 5.32
CA GLN A 771 7.99 13.51 5.65
C GLN A 771 7.25 14.16 4.47
N GLY A 772 7.82 14.10 3.26
CA GLY A 772 7.21 14.73 2.09
C GLY A 772 5.85 14.13 1.72
N GLY A 773 5.66 12.82 1.92
CA GLY A 773 4.36 12.16 1.77
C GLY A 773 3.32 12.68 2.77
N LEU A 774 3.71 12.92 4.03
CA LEU A 774 2.86 13.53 5.04
C LEU A 774 2.52 15.00 4.70
N LEU A 775 3.51 15.77 4.27
CA LEU A 775 3.33 17.16 3.85
C LEU A 775 2.40 17.29 2.65
N ARG A 776 2.52 16.39 1.65
CA ARG A 776 1.59 16.33 0.51
C ARG A 776 0.17 16.00 0.96
N ARG A 777 -0.01 15.09 1.93
CA ARG A 777 -1.34 14.80 2.49
C ARG A 777 -1.94 16.02 3.21
N ALA A 778 -1.13 16.79 3.92
CA ALA A 778 -1.59 17.95 4.68
C ALA A 778 -1.88 19.19 3.82
N LEU A 779 -1.10 19.40 2.76
CA LEU A 779 -1.11 20.64 1.96
C LEU A 779 -1.62 20.45 0.52
N GLY A 780 -1.79 19.21 0.06
CA GLY A 780 -2.10 18.91 -1.33
C GLY A 780 -1.06 19.53 -2.26
N ASP A 781 -1.53 20.13 -3.34
CA ASP A 781 -0.70 20.78 -4.36
C ASP A 781 0.03 22.06 -3.89
N ALA A 782 -0.27 22.53 -2.67
CA ALA A 782 0.50 23.60 -2.03
C ALA A 782 1.85 23.12 -1.48
N TYR A 783 2.13 21.81 -1.49
CA TYR A 783 3.47 21.24 -1.30
C TYR A 783 4.02 20.70 -2.62
N ARG A 784 5.20 21.19 -3.05
CA ARG A 784 5.90 20.71 -4.26
C ARG A 784 7.31 20.22 -3.93
N VAL A 785 7.80 19.26 -4.71
CA VAL A 785 9.08 18.58 -4.47
C VAL A 785 10.00 18.69 -5.67
N VAL A 786 11.23 19.11 -5.40
CA VAL A 786 12.37 19.11 -6.32
C VAL A 786 13.35 18.03 -5.86
N GLY A 787 13.40 16.92 -6.60
CA GLY A 787 14.37 15.84 -6.39
C GLY A 787 15.69 16.10 -7.13
N LEU A 788 16.81 15.73 -6.52
CA LEU A 788 18.13 15.88 -7.16
C LEU A 788 18.70 14.51 -7.57
N ALA A 789 19.40 14.48 -8.70
CA ALA A 789 20.08 13.33 -9.27
C ALA A 789 21.44 13.74 -9.85
N PHE A 790 22.38 12.79 -9.95
CA PHE A 790 23.69 13.05 -10.53
C PHE A 790 24.32 11.82 -11.20
N ASP A 791 25.13 12.04 -12.25
CA ASP A 791 25.80 10.93 -12.96
C ASP A 791 27.10 10.48 -12.29
N HIS A 792 28.05 11.39 -12.03
CA HIS A 792 29.32 11.02 -11.40
C HIS A 792 29.92 12.16 -10.59
N GLY A 793 31.08 11.92 -9.98
CA GLY A 793 31.85 12.95 -9.30
C GLY A 793 32.33 12.52 -7.93
N SER A 794 32.65 13.50 -7.09
CA SER A 794 33.21 13.30 -5.76
C SER A 794 32.33 13.94 -4.71
N PHE A 795 32.21 13.30 -3.55
CA PHE A 795 31.41 13.78 -2.42
C PHE A 795 32.05 13.33 -1.11
N LYS A 796 31.63 13.95 -0.01
CA LYS A 796 32.03 13.53 1.33
C LYS A 796 31.04 12.55 1.94
N ALA A 797 31.54 11.47 2.53
CA ALA A 797 30.75 10.44 3.22
C ALA A 797 31.61 9.82 4.33
N THR A 798 31.01 8.96 5.13
CA THR A 798 31.73 8.05 6.04
C THR A 798 31.82 6.65 5.43
N ASP A 799 32.68 5.80 5.98
CA ASP A 799 32.63 4.37 5.68
C ASP A 799 31.29 3.77 6.17
N ALA A 800 30.85 2.69 5.52
CA ALA A 800 29.67 1.95 5.95
C ALA A 800 29.83 1.42 7.40
N GLY A 801 28.78 1.53 8.21
CA GLY A 801 28.76 1.08 9.61
C GLY A 801 29.17 2.14 10.65
N VAL A 802 29.57 3.34 10.22
CA VAL A 802 29.80 4.47 11.14
C VAL A 802 28.45 5.09 11.54
N SER A 803 28.02 4.88 12.78
CA SER A 803 26.74 5.38 13.31
C SER A 803 26.82 6.80 13.89
N ASN A 804 27.97 7.17 14.47
CA ASN A 804 28.19 8.47 15.12
C ASN A 804 29.45 9.13 14.56
N PRO A 805 29.39 9.69 13.34
CA PRO A 805 30.59 10.15 12.64
C PRO A 805 31.22 11.37 13.31
N ARG A 806 32.55 11.40 13.32
CA ARG A 806 33.40 12.53 13.68
C ARG A 806 34.10 13.09 12.45
N ASP A 807 34.79 14.21 12.59
CA ASP A 807 35.49 14.86 11.46
C ASP A 807 36.49 13.95 10.74
N GLU A 808 37.19 13.10 11.49
CA GLU A 808 38.15 12.13 10.97
C GLU A 808 37.50 10.99 10.15
N ASP A 809 36.21 10.74 10.36
CA ASP A 809 35.44 9.73 9.63
C ASP A 809 34.95 10.24 8.26
N VAL A 810 34.87 11.56 8.08
CA VAL A 810 34.31 12.19 6.87
C VAL A 810 35.39 12.31 5.77
N LYS A 811 35.33 11.37 4.82
CA LYS A 811 36.32 11.21 3.74
C LYS A 811 35.74 11.62 2.40
N VAL A 812 36.60 11.93 1.44
CA VAL A 812 36.19 12.17 0.05
C VAL A 812 36.13 10.82 -0.67
N PHE A 813 34.95 10.51 -1.21
CA PHE A 813 34.71 9.37 -2.08
C PHE A 813 34.47 9.85 -3.50
N ARG A 814 34.69 8.95 -4.46
CA ARG A 814 34.41 9.17 -5.87
C ARG A 814 33.44 8.11 -6.38
N SER A 815 32.35 8.54 -6.97
CA SER A 815 31.46 7.67 -7.74
C SER A 815 31.80 7.80 -9.23
N GLY A 816 31.93 6.67 -9.91
CA GLY A 816 32.02 6.64 -11.37
C GLY A 816 30.68 6.96 -12.05
N PRO A 817 30.64 6.92 -13.39
CA PRO A 817 29.42 7.09 -14.19
C PRO A 817 28.29 6.20 -13.70
N SER A 818 27.06 6.66 -13.89
CA SER A 818 25.86 5.91 -13.53
C SER A 818 25.77 4.59 -14.29
N VAL A 819 25.29 3.55 -13.59
CA VAL A 819 25.19 2.20 -14.15
C VAL A 819 24.09 2.15 -15.21
N ALA A 820 24.29 1.34 -16.24
CA ALA A 820 23.28 1.12 -17.27
C ALA A 820 21.91 0.79 -16.65
N ASP A 821 20.85 1.35 -17.22
CA ASP A 821 19.45 1.23 -16.79
C ASP A 821 19.08 1.90 -15.45
N SER A 822 20.01 2.62 -14.80
CA SER A 822 19.65 3.53 -13.71
C SER A 822 18.87 4.74 -14.23
N VAL A 823 18.19 5.44 -13.32
CA VAL A 823 17.56 6.71 -13.62
C VAL A 823 18.60 7.68 -14.17
N GLU A 824 19.70 7.85 -13.46
CA GLU A 824 20.75 8.81 -13.80
C GLU A 824 21.40 8.51 -15.14
N HIS A 825 21.57 7.23 -15.50
CA HIS A 825 22.14 6.85 -16.80
C HIS A 825 21.30 7.30 -17.98
N THR A 826 19.98 7.34 -17.83
CA THR A 826 19.12 7.84 -18.89
C THR A 826 19.07 9.37 -18.89
N LEU A 827 19.06 9.98 -17.70
CA LEU A 827 19.04 11.44 -17.57
C LEU A 827 20.33 12.09 -18.09
N ASP A 828 21.48 11.44 -17.89
CA ASP A 828 22.80 11.95 -18.31
C ASP A 828 23.03 11.93 -19.83
N ARG A 829 22.11 11.32 -20.59
CA ARG A 829 22.17 11.27 -22.05
C ARG A 829 21.51 12.47 -22.73
N VAL A 830 20.86 13.34 -21.96
CA VAL A 830 20.38 14.64 -22.44
C VAL A 830 21.58 15.53 -22.76
N SER A 831 21.53 16.31 -23.84
CA SER A 831 22.71 17.06 -24.30
C SER A 831 23.09 18.25 -23.41
N HIS A 832 22.15 18.69 -22.58
CA HIS A 832 22.42 19.67 -21.52
C HIS A 832 23.27 19.03 -20.42
N ARG A 833 24.37 19.69 -20.06
CA ARG A 833 25.23 19.26 -18.94
C ARG A 833 24.42 19.13 -17.65
N ASP A 834 23.83 20.23 -17.20
CA ASP A 834 22.95 20.25 -16.03
C ASP A 834 21.58 20.75 -16.49
N TRP A 835 20.51 20.15 -15.98
CA TRP A 835 19.16 20.45 -16.45
C TRP A 835 18.09 19.99 -15.45
N TYR A 836 16.86 20.42 -15.67
CA TYR A 836 15.72 19.97 -14.88
C TYR A 836 14.47 19.78 -15.74
N LEU A 837 13.53 19.02 -15.20
CA LEU A 837 12.28 18.64 -15.85
C LEU A 837 11.11 18.65 -14.88
N ASP A 838 10.04 19.31 -15.28
CA ASP A 838 8.74 19.18 -14.62
C ASP A 838 8.11 17.83 -15.02
N LEU A 839 8.08 16.90 -14.06
CA LEU A 839 7.59 15.55 -14.28
C LEU A 839 6.08 15.54 -14.56
N ARG A 840 5.37 16.58 -14.10
CA ARG A 840 3.91 16.68 -14.23
C ARG A 840 3.49 17.06 -15.65
N THR A 841 4.35 17.75 -16.39
CA THR A 841 4.09 18.20 -17.76
C THR A 841 4.95 17.49 -18.79
N ALA A 842 5.81 16.55 -18.35
CA ALA A 842 6.65 15.75 -19.22
C ALA A 842 5.82 14.99 -20.30
N PRO A 843 6.37 14.79 -21.52
CA PRO A 843 5.68 14.06 -22.58
C PRO A 843 5.26 12.64 -22.17
N PRO A 844 4.18 12.07 -22.73
CA PRO A 844 3.67 10.74 -22.32
C PRO A 844 4.71 9.62 -22.34
N VAL A 845 5.59 9.59 -23.34
CA VAL A 845 6.67 8.59 -23.43
C VAL A 845 7.69 8.73 -22.29
N VAL A 846 7.96 9.98 -21.86
CA VAL A 846 8.86 10.29 -20.75
C VAL A 846 8.20 9.92 -19.43
N ARG A 847 6.93 10.29 -19.25
CA ARG A 847 6.16 9.92 -18.05
C ARG A 847 6.00 8.42 -17.88
N ALA A 848 5.68 7.70 -18.96
CA ALA A 848 5.60 6.23 -18.94
C ALA A 848 6.94 5.60 -18.57
N TRP A 849 8.05 6.19 -19.02
CA TRP A 849 9.36 5.77 -18.56
C TRP A 849 9.54 6.09 -17.07
N LEU A 850 9.31 7.32 -16.62
CA LEU A 850 9.49 7.77 -15.23
C LEU A 850 8.60 7.03 -14.21
N ASP A 851 7.42 6.53 -14.62
CA ASP A 851 6.48 5.76 -13.77
C ASP A 851 6.90 4.29 -13.57
N VAL A 852 8.16 3.97 -13.84
CA VAL A 852 8.73 2.65 -13.58
C VAL A 852 9.85 2.80 -12.56
N THR A 853 9.77 2.00 -11.50
CA THR A 853 10.80 1.92 -10.46
C THR A 853 12.14 1.50 -11.08
N ARG A 854 13.18 2.28 -10.85
CA ARG A 854 14.54 2.01 -11.35
C ARG A 854 15.60 2.24 -10.29
N PRO A 855 16.79 1.64 -10.45
CA PRO A 855 17.95 1.99 -9.63
C PRO A 855 18.23 3.50 -9.69
N LYS A 856 18.33 4.13 -8.53
CA LYS A 856 18.73 5.52 -8.34
C LYS A 856 19.67 5.61 -7.14
N ARG A 857 20.69 6.45 -7.21
CA ARG A 857 21.58 6.72 -6.08
C ARG A 857 20.89 7.63 -5.06
N GLU A 858 20.84 7.14 -3.83
CA GLU A 858 20.40 7.87 -2.65
C GLU A 858 21.37 7.51 -1.50
N ILE A 859 22.45 8.27 -1.39
CA ILE A 859 23.66 7.89 -0.64
C ILE A 859 23.58 8.28 0.85
N GLY A 860 22.79 9.30 1.20
CA GLY A 860 22.76 9.81 2.58
C GLY A 860 24.15 10.23 3.06
N THR A 861 24.63 9.62 4.15
CA THR A 861 25.87 9.97 4.87
C THR A 861 27.03 8.98 4.68
N HIS A 862 26.81 7.76 4.19
CA HIS A 862 27.84 6.70 4.14
C HIS A 862 28.01 6.10 2.75
N TRP A 863 29.19 5.55 2.47
CA TRP A 863 29.56 4.93 1.21
C TRP A 863 30.54 3.76 1.43
N PRO A 864 30.50 2.67 0.63
CA PRO A 864 29.59 2.38 -0.48
C PRO A 864 28.17 2.02 -0.02
N ARG A 865 27.18 2.35 -0.86
CA ARG A 865 25.77 1.97 -0.70
C ARG A 865 25.23 1.45 -2.02
N ASN A 866 24.39 0.42 -1.99
CA ASN A 866 23.70 -0.05 -3.19
C ASN A 866 22.69 0.99 -3.67
N PRO A 867 22.46 1.13 -4.99
CA PRO A 867 21.38 1.98 -5.50
C PRO A 867 20.02 1.56 -4.94
N ASP A 868 19.19 2.54 -4.61
CA ASP A 868 17.82 2.34 -4.14
C ASP A 868 16.85 2.23 -5.33
N SER A 869 15.68 1.64 -5.11
CA SER A 869 14.67 1.42 -6.15
C SER A 869 13.62 2.55 -6.10
N VAL A 870 13.74 3.53 -7.00
CA VAL A 870 12.93 4.76 -6.96
C VAL A 870 12.04 4.85 -8.19
N ASN A 871 10.74 5.12 -7.98
CA ASN A 871 9.83 5.59 -9.04
C ASN A 871 9.82 7.11 -9.04
N LEU A 872 10.56 7.71 -9.98
CA LEU A 872 10.80 9.15 -9.97
C LEU A 872 9.51 9.97 -10.21
N LEU A 873 8.59 9.49 -11.05
CA LEU A 873 7.32 10.19 -11.32
C LEU A 873 6.45 10.30 -10.06
N ARG A 874 6.50 9.29 -9.19
CA ARG A 874 5.71 9.24 -7.96
C ARG A 874 6.41 9.88 -6.77
N SER A 875 7.72 10.05 -6.84
CA SER A 875 8.51 10.60 -5.73
C SER A 875 8.69 12.11 -5.77
N ALA A 876 8.65 12.77 -6.94
CA ALA A 876 8.89 14.22 -7.05
C ALA A 876 7.96 14.90 -8.08
N ASP A 877 7.82 16.23 -8.00
CA ASP A 877 7.15 17.03 -9.04
C ASP A 877 8.15 17.49 -10.11
N VAL A 878 9.39 17.78 -9.70
CA VAL A 878 10.50 18.21 -10.56
C VAL A 878 11.72 17.37 -10.24
N VAL A 879 12.49 16.99 -11.27
CA VAL A 879 13.85 16.43 -11.09
C VAL A 879 14.88 17.41 -11.64
N VAL A 880 15.98 17.59 -10.91
CA VAL A 880 17.20 18.25 -11.41
C VAL A 880 18.28 17.18 -11.55
N HIS A 881 18.91 17.13 -12.71
CA HIS A 881 20.06 16.28 -12.99
C HIS A 881 21.32 17.12 -13.10
N LEU A 882 22.36 16.74 -12.36
CA LEU A 882 23.71 17.28 -12.49
C LEU A 882 24.62 16.25 -13.14
N HIS A 883 25.38 16.63 -14.17
CA HIS A 883 26.33 15.71 -14.78
C HIS A 883 27.44 15.29 -13.81
N GLU A 884 27.97 16.25 -13.05
CA GLU A 884 29.08 16.04 -12.14
C GLU A 884 28.86 16.79 -10.81
N ILE A 885 29.21 16.15 -9.70
CA ILE A 885 29.22 16.77 -8.37
C ILE A 885 30.62 16.80 -7.73
N ARG A 886 30.83 17.76 -6.84
CA ARG A 886 32.07 18.05 -6.11
C ARG A 886 31.82 17.96 -4.59
N PRO A 887 32.84 17.64 -3.79
CA PRO A 887 32.68 17.51 -2.34
C PRO A 887 32.51 18.88 -1.69
N PHE A 888 31.66 18.97 -0.66
CA PHE A 888 31.46 20.21 0.11
C PHE A 888 32.76 20.69 0.79
N ARG A 889 32.79 21.99 1.13
CA ARG A 889 33.90 22.60 1.89
C ARG A 889 33.62 22.46 3.39
N PRO A 890 34.39 21.64 4.15
CA PRO A 890 34.14 21.47 5.58
C PRO A 890 34.49 22.77 6.32
N LEU A 891 33.71 23.12 7.34
CA LEU A 891 34.13 24.13 8.30
C LEU A 891 34.95 23.45 9.40
N PRO A 892 36.18 23.92 9.69
CA PRO A 892 36.97 23.35 10.78
C PRO A 892 36.27 23.56 12.13
N GLN A 893 36.48 22.62 13.04
CA GLN A 893 36.17 22.82 14.45
C GLN A 893 37.15 23.89 14.96
N GLY A 894 36.61 25.06 15.30
CA GLY A 894 37.39 26.24 15.68
C GLY A 894 38.23 26.06 16.94
#